data_AF-A0A1M8A3K6-F1
#
_entry.id   AF-A0A1M8A3K6-F1
#
_cell.length_a   1.000
_cell.length_b   1.000
_cell.length_c   1.000
_cell.angle_alpha   90.00
_cell.angle_beta   90.00
_cell.angle_gamma   90.00
#
_symmetry.space_group_name_H-M   'P 1'
#
loop_
_entity.id
_entity.type
_entity.pdbx_description
1 polymer ?
#
loop_
_entity_poly.entity_id
_entity_poly.type
_entity_poly.pdbx_seq_one_letter_code
_entity_poly.pdbx_strand_id
1 'polypeptide(L)'
;MALPASRQWLLPFHRAILNRLIPEEHEDTRDILVILAPGLGLRKIVSTLLRVYARPSSLILVLNASESDVEAMNHSIFMLGMHGRGIQDIHHDMTAKQRAQLYMSGGIVSVTSRILVVDMLSRRIPTHLLTGMVVLRAERVLPTSLEAFIIRLYRQENKDGFLKAFSNNAESFASGFSTLQTIMGQLHLRQVDIWPRFHESINRDLGHRHADVIELHQSLPPSMRAIQGAILECLEATLAEIQRSKLTSDIDDFSVERIMHGSYDITIRRQLDPVWHRLSPGIKQLVGDLSTLRNLLHALISYDTVSFYAYLEAILISHGPSDESRQRPSQWLMSDAANVIFGEAKARLWSASEDDGTVSLTLEEPPKWKLLLSVLDEIEQDIYYRDSCTSHRPILIMVNSERTATQLRRLLSSAGHTPDQPGRTVLTQLLSEYLSWKTNLSTLQQQIKAQIAQESQHSVLAHESLSEAMQRKAIRSSTSPNKRRRMRGGMIHSASSRPIVPEVSKSEWDQLSQVSIVENGNVSSQGDAESVKTDNWDSIVNEDGNDYFGMVDQGQLVIIQCYQADEDDSLLQELMPGHVILYDPNAHFVRHIELFRALYGIQDLRIYFLLCTDSVEEQMYLAGLRREKDAFERIIRKKATMAIPLTAEGAPMVEQADDRMIRSLSTRVAGGQRAGHVSQRPTVVVDMREFRSSLPSLLHAAGFVVTPCTLQVGDYVISSDMCIERKTLGDLVQSLNSGRLYTQCEAMSTHYVHPILLIEFDQERAYTLATLGDNKDTHRRFTTPQELSVQAKLVLLTLSFPRLRLVWSSSPYASVEIISDLKQNFDEPDPIRAAAIGLDEALENGSVLETAMNITPTDMLYEMPGVTTKNALYLMREAPHIQALCELSLAQLQQAIGSEAARKLYAFLHQGP
;
A
#
# COMPACT_ATOMS: atom_id res chain seq x y z
N MET A 1 -19.90 -27.84 25.62
CA MET A 1 -18.92 -27.40 24.62
C MET A 1 -17.53 -27.86 25.08
N ALA A 2 -17.02 -29.00 24.59
CA ALA A 2 -15.70 -29.48 25.04
C ALA A 2 -14.61 -28.94 24.12
N LEU A 3 -13.68 -28.14 24.66
CA LEU A 3 -12.45 -27.77 23.96
C LEU A 3 -11.63 -29.03 23.63
N PRO A 4 -10.97 -29.09 22.47
CA PRO A 4 -10.20 -30.28 22.09
C PRO A 4 -9.13 -30.61 23.14
N ALA A 5 -9.06 -31.88 23.52
CA ALA A 5 -8.09 -32.38 24.51
C ALA A 5 -6.64 -32.38 24.00
N SER A 6 -6.40 -32.10 22.71
CA SER A 6 -5.05 -32.12 22.13
C SER A 6 -4.18 -31.02 22.75
N ARG A 7 -3.25 -31.43 23.62
CA ARG A 7 -2.17 -30.57 24.14
C ARG A 7 -1.27 -30.01 23.03
N GLN A 8 -1.38 -30.55 21.80
CA GLN A 8 -0.51 -30.23 20.67
C GLN A 8 -0.93 -28.98 19.88
N TRP A 9 -2.19 -28.53 19.93
CA TRP A 9 -2.64 -27.36 19.16
C TRP A 9 -2.62 -26.04 19.95
N LEU A 10 -2.91 -26.10 21.26
CA LEU A 10 -3.06 -24.92 22.11
C LEU A 10 -2.30 -25.05 23.43
N LEU A 11 -1.51 -24.01 23.73
CA LEU A 11 -0.89 -23.77 25.02
C LEU A 11 -1.93 -23.42 26.11
N PRO A 12 -1.59 -23.57 27.41
CA PRO A 12 -2.54 -23.31 28.50
C PRO A 12 -3.10 -21.88 28.49
N PHE A 13 -2.31 -20.85 28.18
CA PHE A 13 -2.80 -19.48 28.09
C PHE A 13 -3.77 -19.28 26.91
N HIS A 14 -3.58 -19.95 25.77
CA HIS A 14 -4.56 -19.93 24.68
C HIS A 14 -5.91 -20.50 25.13
N ARG A 15 -5.88 -21.57 25.92
CA ARG A 15 -7.09 -22.16 26.51
C ARG A 15 -7.75 -21.20 27.51
N ALA A 16 -6.97 -20.48 28.31
CA ALA A 16 -7.49 -19.46 29.21
C ALA A 16 -8.20 -18.32 28.44
N ILE A 17 -7.65 -17.89 27.30
CA ILE A 17 -8.30 -16.92 26.42
C ILE A 17 -9.62 -17.50 25.86
N LEU A 18 -9.59 -18.72 25.34
CA LEU A 18 -10.79 -19.36 24.77
C LEU A 18 -11.90 -19.58 25.80
N ASN A 19 -11.55 -19.93 27.04
CA ASN A 19 -12.53 -20.07 28.13
C ASN A 19 -13.22 -18.75 28.45
N ARG A 20 -12.52 -17.61 28.34
CA ARG A 20 -13.15 -16.29 28.48
C ARG A 20 -13.99 -15.91 27.27
N LEU A 21 -13.62 -16.39 26.08
CA LEU A 21 -14.38 -16.16 24.85
C LEU A 21 -15.67 -16.98 24.81
N ILE A 22 -15.71 -18.15 25.44
CA ILE A 22 -16.87 -19.06 25.44
C ILE A 22 -17.43 -19.07 26.87
N PRO A 23 -18.34 -18.16 27.22
CA PRO A 23 -18.92 -18.14 28.55
C PRO A 23 -19.65 -19.45 28.85
N GLU A 24 -19.52 -19.94 30.07
CA GLU A 24 -20.42 -20.96 30.61
C GLU A 24 -21.84 -20.38 30.74
N GLU A 25 -22.88 -21.22 30.73
CA GLU A 25 -24.30 -20.90 30.45
C GLU A 25 -24.97 -19.80 31.33
N HIS A 26 -24.23 -19.17 32.25
CA HIS A 26 -24.72 -18.16 33.20
C HIS A 26 -23.91 -16.84 33.27
N GLU A 27 -22.93 -16.59 32.39
CA GLU A 27 -22.24 -15.29 32.32
C GLU A 27 -22.75 -14.40 31.18
N ASP A 28 -23.07 -13.14 31.49
CA ASP A 28 -23.59 -12.10 30.58
C ASP A 28 -22.57 -11.63 29.51
N THR A 29 -21.35 -12.18 29.50
CA THR A 29 -20.21 -11.69 28.71
C THR A 29 -20.09 -12.39 27.36
N ARG A 30 -21.13 -12.25 26.52
CA ARG A 30 -21.09 -12.75 25.12
C ARG A 30 -20.18 -11.91 24.22
N ASP A 31 -20.07 -10.62 24.54
CA ASP A 31 -19.47 -9.58 23.72
C ASP A 31 -18.11 -9.12 24.26
N ILE A 32 -17.05 -9.32 23.47
CA ILE A 32 -15.67 -9.08 23.94
C ILE A 32 -14.73 -8.65 22.82
N LEU A 33 -13.87 -7.68 23.11
CA LEU A 33 -12.72 -7.29 22.30
C LEU A 33 -11.46 -7.94 22.88
N VAL A 34 -10.72 -8.71 22.08
CA VAL A 34 -9.43 -9.29 22.48
C VAL A 34 -8.30 -8.62 21.72
N ILE A 35 -7.37 -8.02 22.46
CA ILE A 35 -6.14 -7.41 21.92
C ILE A 35 -4.98 -8.29 22.36
N LEU A 36 -4.35 -8.97 21.41
CA LEU A 36 -3.23 -9.88 21.65
C LEU A 36 -1.93 -9.26 21.12
N ALA A 37 -0.79 -9.53 21.77
CA ALA A 37 0.48 -9.15 21.18
C ALA A 37 0.73 -9.93 19.87
N PRO A 38 1.24 -9.27 18.82
CA PRO A 38 1.52 -9.93 17.55
C PRO A 38 2.59 -11.01 17.73
N GLY A 39 2.48 -12.12 17.02
CA GLY A 39 3.35 -13.28 17.21
C GLY A 39 2.89 -14.30 18.26
N LEU A 40 1.77 -14.05 18.96
CA LEU A 40 1.22 -14.95 19.98
C LEU A 40 0.11 -15.89 19.46
N GLY A 41 -0.02 -16.08 18.14
CA GLY A 41 -0.94 -17.07 17.58
C GLY A 41 -2.43 -16.70 17.61
N LEU A 42 -2.77 -15.44 17.25
CA LEU A 42 -4.17 -15.00 17.16
C LEU A 42 -5.02 -15.89 16.23
N ARG A 43 -4.44 -16.29 15.09
CA ARG A 43 -5.07 -17.19 14.11
C ARG A 43 -5.48 -18.53 14.72
N LYS A 44 -4.66 -19.13 15.60
CA LYS A 44 -4.96 -20.39 16.30
C LYS A 44 -6.15 -20.25 17.25
N ILE A 45 -6.28 -19.10 17.91
CA ILE A 45 -7.42 -18.80 18.79
C ILE A 45 -8.71 -18.65 17.98
N VAL A 46 -8.67 -17.83 16.92
CA VAL A 46 -9.85 -17.58 16.06
C VAL A 46 -10.31 -18.86 15.35
N SER A 47 -9.40 -19.62 14.73
CA SER A 47 -9.74 -20.89 14.07
C SER A 47 -10.35 -21.91 15.04
N THR A 48 -9.84 -22.00 16.27
CA THR A 48 -10.42 -22.88 17.29
C THR A 48 -11.81 -22.40 17.73
N LEU A 49 -11.99 -21.09 17.90
CA LEU A 49 -13.28 -20.50 18.22
C LEU A 49 -14.32 -20.80 17.11
N LEU A 50 -13.96 -20.54 15.86
CA LEU A 50 -14.78 -20.82 14.69
C LEU A 50 -15.17 -22.29 14.63
N ARG A 51 -14.22 -23.21 14.87
CA ARG A 51 -14.51 -24.65 14.98
C ARG A 51 -15.59 -24.97 16.02
N VAL A 52 -15.56 -24.34 17.19
CA VAL A 52 -16.56 -24.60 18.25
C VAL A 52 -17.98 -24.27 17.77
N TYR A 53 -18.10 -23.23 16.95
CA TYR A 53 -19.37 -22.78 16.40
C TYR A 53 -19.66 -23.25 14.97
N ALA A 54 -18.84 -24.15 14.40
CA ALA A 54 -19.00 -24.65 13.04
C ALA A 54 -20.12 -25.71 12.95
N ARG A 55 -21.36 -25.33 13.30
CA ARG A 55 -22.56 -26.17 13.19
C ARG A 55 -23.41 -25.71 12.00
N PRO A 56 -24.08 -26.62 11.27
CA PRO A 56 -24.96 -26.25 10.17
C PRO A 56 -26.14 -25.38 10.60
N SER A 57 -26.58 -25.51 11.86
CA SER A 57 -27.70 -24.75 12.42
C SER A 57 -27.34 -23.34 12.89
N SER A 58 -26.06 -22.97 12.86
CA SER A 58 -25.57 -21.66 13.29
C SER A 58 -24.97 -20.92 12.11
N LEU A 59 -25.34 -19.66 11.94
CA LEU A 59 -24.75 -18.76 10.96
C LEU A 59 -23.80 -17.80 11.68
N ILE A 60 -22.53 -17.82 11.30
CA ILE A 60 -21.51 -16.88 11.78
C ILE A 60 -20.90 -16.15 10.62
N LEU A 61 -20.81 -14.82 10.77
CA LEU A 61 -20.13 -13.96 9.81
C LEU A 61 -18.74 -13.59 10.32
N VAL A 62 -17.74 -13.78 9.47
CA VAL A 62 -16.38 -13.29 9.68
C VAL A 62 -16.20 -12.02 8.86
N LEU A 63 -15.89 -10.91 9.53
CA LEU A 63 -15.68 -9.60 8.92
C LEU A 63 -14.21 -9.23 8.89
N ASN A 64 -13.86 -8.44 7.87
CA ASN A 64 -12.54 -7.84 7.72
C ASN A 64 -11.40 -8.87 7.71
N ALA A 65 -11.65 -10.06 7.14
CA ALA A 65 -10.64 -11.06 6.78
C ALA A 65 -10.09 -10.76 5.38
N SER A 66 -8.79 -10.96 5.13
CA SER A 66 -8.28 -11.06 3.75
C SER A 66 -8.50 -12.46 3.19
N GLU A 67 -8.40 -12.60 1.86
CA GLU A 67 -8.46 -13.90 1.17
C GLU A 67 -7.41 -14.87 1.75
N SER A 68 -6.18 -14.39 1.97
CA SER A 68 -5.12 -15.15 2.64
C SER A 68 -5.46 -15.57 4.08
N ASP A 69 -6.14 -14.71 4.85
CA ASP A 69 -6.58 -15.06 6.20
C ASP A 69 -7.61 -16.20 6.16
N VAL A 70 -8.55 -16.15 5.21
CA VAL A 70 -9.59 -17.17 5.04
C VAL A 70 -8.99 -18.51 4.62
N GLU A 71 -8.06 -18.51 3.67
CA GLU A 71 -7.33 -19.71 3.23
C GLU A 71 -6.55 -20.35 4.38
N ALA A 72 -5.77 -19.55 5.11
CA ALA A 72 -4.97 -20.04 6.22
C ALA A 72 -5.83 -20.53 7.41
N MET A 73 -6.94 -19.85 7.70
CA MET A 73 -7.91 -20.30 8.69
C MET A 73 -8.59 -21.60 8.25
N ASN A 74 -8.94 -21.74 6.96
CA ASN A 74 -9.50 -22.96 6.40
C ASN A 74 -8.52 -24.13 6.51
N HIS A 75 -7.23 -23.90 6.21
CA HIS A 75 -6.19 -24.89 6.42
C HIS A 75 -6.11 -25.31 7.91
N SER A 76 -6.12 -24.34 8.83
CA SER A 76 -6.12 -24.61 10.27
C SER A 76 -7.35 -25.40 10.74
N ILE A 77 -8.55 -25.08 10.24
CA ILE A 77 -9.81 -25.77 10.54
C ILE A 77 -9.79 -27.20 9.97
N PHE A 78 -9.21 -27.38 8.78
CA PHE A 78 -9.01 -28.69 8.17
C PHE A 78 -8.08 -29.58 9.00
N MET A 79 -6.94 -29.04 9.43
CA MET A 79 -5.99 -29.72 10.33
C MET A 79 -6.63 -30.10 11.67
N LEU A 80 -7.62 -29.33 12.12
CA LEU A 80 -8.42 -29.63 13.30
C LEU A 80 -9.46 -30.74 13.07
N GLY A 81 -9.54 -31.32 11.87
CA GLY A 81 -10.36 -32.48 11.53
C GLY A 81 -11.74 -32.17 10.93
N MET A 82 -12.01 -30.90 10.59
CA MET A 82 -13.29 -30.48 9.99
C MET A 82 -13.25 -30.54 8.47
N HIS A 83 -13.31 -31.76 7.93
CA HIS A 83 -13.35 -32.00 6.49
C HIS A 83 -14.70 -31.54 5.90
N GLY A 84 -14.68 -30.59 4.97
CA GLY A 84 -15.88 -30.12 4.25
C GLY A 84 -16.75 -29.08 4.97
N ARG A 85 -16.33 -28.56 6.12
CA ARG A 85 -17.01 -27.48 6.88
C ARG A 85 -16.10 -26.28 7.12
N GLY A 86 -15.43 -25.85 6.05
CA GLY A 86 -14.62 -24.64 6.06
C GLY A 86 -15.47 -23.37 6.04
N ILE A 87 -14.79 -22.24 6.24
CA ILE A 87 -15.29 -20.90 5.98
C ILE A 87 -15.59 -20.79 4.49
N GLN A 88 -16.84 -20.45 4.17
CA GLN A 88 -17.26 -20.15 2.80
C GLN A 88 -16.98 -18.67 2.52
N ASP A 89 -16.14 -18.38 1.53
CA ASP A 89 -15.85 -16.99 1.16
C ASP A 89 -16.81 -16.47 0.09
N ILE A 90 -17.34 -15.27 0.31
CA ILE A 90 -18.26 -14.61 -0.62
C ILE A 90 -17.51 -13.54 -1.40
N HIS A 91 -17.25 -13.86 -2.67
CA HIS A 91 -16.62 -12.95 -3.61
C HIS A 91 -17.64 -12.15 -4.43
N HIS A 92 -17.15 -11.10 -5.09
CA HIS A 92 -17.96 -10.20 -5.90
C HIS A 92 -18.60 -10.87 -7.13
N ASP A 93 -18.00 -11.95 -7.65
CA ASP A 93 -18.49 -12.71 -8.80
C ASP A 93 -19.74 -13.54 -8.50
N MET A 94 -20.05 -13.75 -7.22
CA MET A 94 -21.21 -14.56 -6.83
C MET A 94 -22.51 -13.79 -7.02
N THR A 95 -23.48 -14.41 -7.68
CA THR A 95 -24.81 -13.81 -7.88
C THR A 95 -25.57 -13.64 -6.57
N ALA A 96 -26.46 -12.64 -6.48
CA ALA A 96 -27.25 -12.38 -5.28
C ALA A 96 -28.09 -13.59 -4.82
N LYS A 97 -28.55 -14.42 -5.77
CA LYS A 97 -29.32 -15.64 -5.48
C LYS A 97 -28.44 -16.73 -4.86
N GLN A 98 -27.22 -16.93 -5.37
CA GLN A 98 -26.26 -17.87 -4.79
C GLN A 98 -25.88 -17.45 -3.37
N ARG A 99 -25.61 -16.15 -3.14
CA ARG A 99 -25.30 -15.63 -1.79
C ARG A 99 -26.44 -15.87 -0.80
N ALA A 100 -27.69 -15.59 -1.19
CA ALA A 100 -28.86 -15.88 -0.36
C ALA A 100 -28.95 -17.36 0.03
N GLN A 101 -28.67 -18.27 -0.92
CA GLN A 101 -28.66 -19.71 -0.65
C GLN A 101 -27.54 -20.11 0.33
N LEU A 102 -26.36 -19.51 0.24
CA LEU A 102 -25.27 -19.76 1.20
C LEU A 102 -25.66 -19.33 2.62
N TYR A 103 -26.24 -18.14 2.78
CA TYR A 103 -26.71 -17.66 4.09
C TYR A 103 -27.78 -18.59 4.69
N MET A 104 -28.68 -19.14 3.86
CA MET A 104 -29.68 -20.12 4.29
C MET A 104 -29.08 -21.48 4.65
N SER A 105 -27.98 -21.88 4.01
CA SER A 105 -27.31 -23.16 4.29
C SER A 105 -26.63 -23.20 5.66
N GLY A 106 -26.41 -22.03 6.28
CA GLY A 106 -25.77 -21.89 7.59
C GLY A 106 -24.28 -22.20 7.54
N GLY A 107 -23.63 -22.21 8.71
CA GLY A 107 -22.19 -22.38 8.85
C GLY A 107 -21.45 -21.07 8.99
N ILE A 108 -20.17 -21.07 8.58
CA ILE A 108 -19.28 -19.93 8.74
C ILE A 108 -19.04 -19.30 7.38
N VAL A 109 -19.35 -18.01 7.28
CA VAL A 109 -19.28 -17.27 6.03
C VAL A 109 -18.37 -16.07 6.22
N SER A 110 -17.37 -15.95 5.35
CA SER A 110 -16.56 -14.74 5.19
C SER A 110 -17.23 -13.86 4.13
N VAL A 111 -17.42 -12.58 4.45
CA VAL A 111 -18.06 -11.62 3.53
C VAL A 111 -17.35 -10.28 3.62
N THR A 112 -17.12 -9.66 2.46
CA THR A 112 -16.63 -8.28 2.42
C THR A 112 -17.68 -7.30 2.96
N SER A 113 -17.25 -6.26 3.67
CA SER A 113 -18.14 -5.32 4.36
C SER A 113 -19.14 -4.67 3.40
N ARG A 114 -18.72 -4.33 2.18
CA ARG A 114 -19.60 -3.71 1.18
C ARG A 114 -20.73 -4.63 0.73
N ILE A 115 -20.42 -5.90 0.43
CA ILE A 115 -21.45 -6.87 0.01
C ILE A 115 -22.42 -7.11 1.17
N LEU A 116 -21.89 -7.23 2.39
CA LEU A 116 -22.71 -7.49 3.57
C LEU A 116 -23.69 -6.36 3.88
N VAL A 117 -23.26 -5.09 3.84
CA VAL A 117 -24.16 -3.93 4.04
C VAL A 117 -25.32 -3.98 3.04
N VAL A 118 -25.01 -4.19 1.76
CA VAL A 118 -26.04 -4.23 0.70
C VAL A 118 -26.99 -5.41 0.90
N ASP A 119 -26.49 -6.58 1.28
CA ASP A 119 -27.29 -7.78 1.51
C ASP A 119 -28.16 -7.66 2.80
N MET A 120 -27.68 -6.98 3.85
CA MET A 120 -28.46 -6.67 5.06
C MET A 120 -29.56 -5.63 4.78
N LEU A 121 -29.24 -4.52 4.10
CA LEU A 121 -30.24 -3.49 3.75
C LEU A 121 -31.31 -4.03 2.80
N SER A 122 -30.93 -4.91 1.88
CA SER A 122 -31.87 -5.59 0.97
C SER A 122 -32.63 -6.75 1.63
N ARG A 123 -32.40 -7.01 2.93
CA ARG A 123 -32.99 -8.13 3.70
C ARG A 123 -32.79 -9.51 3.07
N ARG A 124 -31.65 -9.73 2.41
CA ARG A 124 -31.27 -11.05 1.85
C ARG A 124 -30.75 -11.99 2.93
N ILE A 125 -30.11 -11.43 3.96
CA ILE A 125 -29.63 -12.17 5.12
C ILE A 125 -30.66 -12.05 6.24
N PRO A 126 -31.10 -13.16 6.85
CA PRO A 126 -31.95 -13.13 8.04
C PRO A 126 -31.09 -12.81 9.26
N THR A 127 -30.86 -11.53 9.51
CA THR A 127 -30.09 -10.98 10.63
C THR A 127 -30.53 -11.50 12.01
N HIS A 128 -31.82 -11.73 12.21
CA HIS A 128 -32.41 -12.28 13.44
C HIS A 128 -32.01 -13.75 13.71
N LEU A 129 -31.64 -14.52 12.67
CA LEU A 129 -31.17 -15.91 12.82
C LEU A 129 -29.65 -16.00 13.02
N LEU A 130 -28.95 -14.87 12.95
CA LEU A 130 -27.50 -14.85 13.02
C LEU A 130 -27.03 -15.18 14.44
N THR A 131 -26.21 -16.22 14.57
CA THR A 131 -25.74 -16.71 15.87
C THR A 131 -24.70 -15.77 16.48
N GLY A 132 -23.83 -15.21 15.65
CA GLY A 132 -22.85 -14.22 16.09
C GLY A 132 -21.92 -13.75 14.98
N MET A 133 -21.19 -12.68 15.25
CA MET A 133 -20.25 -12.05 14.32
C MET A 133 -18.84 -12.05 14.92
N VAL A 134 -17.86 -12.34 14.07
CA VAL A 134 -16.43 -12.27 14.40
C VAL A 134 -15.79 -11.18 13.57
N VAL A 135 -15.24 -10.15 14.21
CA VAL A 135 -14.60 -9.02 13.55
C VAL A 135 -13.08 -9.14 13.71
N LEU A 136 -12.36 -9.29 12.60
CA LEU A 136 -10.90 -9.24 12.59
C LEU A 136 -10.41 -7.81 12.39
N ARG A 137 -9.15 -7.55 12.76
CA ARG A 137 -8.48 -6.25 12.59
C ARG A 137 -9.33 -5.08 13.11
N ALA A 138 -9.83 -5.22 14.34
CA ALA A 138 -10.77 -4.31 14.97
C ALA A 138 -10.27 -2.85 15.06
N GLU A 139 -8.96 -2.62 14.97
CA GLU A 139 -8.33 -1.30 14.94
C GLU A 139 -8.75 -0.44 13.74
N ARG A 140 -9.29 -1.04 12.68
CA ARG A 140 -9.77 -0.32 11.48
C ARG A 140 -11.20 0.22 11.63
N VAL A 141 -11.90 -0.13 12.71
CA VAL A 141 -13.30 0.26 12.91
C VAL A 141 -13.38 1.70 13.43
N LEU A 142 -13.64 2.62 12.51
CA LEU A 142 -13.88 4.04 12.79
C LEU A 142 -15.39 4.35 12.77
N PRO A 143 -15.85 5.47 13.37
CA PRO A 143 -17.27 5.85 13.31
C PRO A 143 -17.84 5.97 11.88
N THR A 144 -16.99 6.34 10.93
CA THR A 144 -17.32 6.47 9.51
C THR A 144 -17.13 5.18 8.71
N SER A 145 -16.67 4.09 9.34
CA SER A 145 -16.40 2.83 8.67
C SER A 145 -17.68 2.02 8.41
N LEU A 146 -17.65 1.18 7.37
CA LEU A 146 -18.76 0.28 7.06
C LEU A 146 -18.97 -0.79 8.13
N GLU A 147 -17.92 -1.20 8.84
CA GLU A 147 -18.03 -2.20 9.90
C GLU A 147 -18.86 -1.68 11.07
N ALA A 148 -18.66 -0.40 11.44
CA ALA A 148 -19.51 0.25 12.44
C ALA A 148 -20.97 0.28 11.97
N PHE A 149 -21.21 0.51 10.68
CA PHE A 149 -22.55 0.48 10.12
C PHE A 149 -23.19 -0.92 10.17
N ILE A 150 -22.45 -1.96 9.78
CA ILE A 150 -22.91 -3.36 9.84
C ILE A 150 -23.28 -3.74 11.28
N ILE A 151 -22.43 -3.42 12.24
CA ILE A 151 -22.65 -3.78 13.65
C ILE A 151 -23.88 -3.06 14.19
N ARG A 152 -24.09 -1.80 13.81
CA ARG A 152 -25.32 -1.06 14.17
C ARG A 152 -26.57 -1.72 13.58
N LEU A 153 -26.56 -2.08 12.29
CA LEU A 153 -27.67 -2.80 11.66
C LEU A 153 -27.93 -4.15 12.35
N TYR A 154 -26.86 -4.87 12.67
CA TYR A 154 -26.94 -6.14 13.37
C TYR A 154 -27.57 -6.01 14.76
N ARG A 155 -27.14 -5.03 15.57
CA ARG A 155 -27.64 -4.82 16.93
C ARG A 155 -29.07 -4.27 16.99
N GLN A 156 -29.54 -3.59 15.94
CA GLN A 156 -30.93 -3.15 15.82
C GLN A 156 -31.90 -4.33 15.68
N GLU A 157 -31.53 -5.35 14.91
CA GLU A 157 -32.41 -6.50 14.63
C GLU A 157 -32.12 -7.72 15.53
N ASN A 158 -30.89 -7.88 16.02
CA ASN A 158 -30.46 -9.04 16.79
C ASN A 158 -29.73 -8.65 18.10
N LYS A 159 -30.37 -8.97 19.23
CA LYS A 159 -29.86 -8.72 20.58
C LYS A 159 -29.28 -9.96 21.25
N ASP A 160 -29.54 -11.15 20.72
CA ASP A 160 -29.18 -12.43 21.34
C ASP A 160 -27.82 -12.96 20.89
N GLY A 161 -27.45 -12.69 19.64
CA GLY A 161 -26.21 -13.19 19.06
C GLY A 161 -24.98 -12.45 19.59
N PHE A 162 -23.83 -13.13 19.59
CA PHE A 162 -22.59 -12.60 20.15
C PHE A 162 -21.79 -11.77 19.15
N LEU A 163 -21.00 -10.81 19.63
CA LEU A 163 -20.00 -10.10 18.84
C LEU A 163 -18.61 -10.25 19.46
N LYS A 164 -17.67 -10.83 18.71
CA LYS A 164 -16.29 -11.03 19.16
C LYS A 164 -15.34 -10.32 18.23
N ALA A 165 -14.59 -9.36 18.75
CA ALA A 165 -13.64 -8.58 17.99
C ALA A 165 -12.20 -8.94 18.36
N PHE A 166 -11.32 -9.01 17.37
CA PHE A 166 -9.93 -9.42 17.53
C PHE A 166 -8.98 -8.41 16.88
N SER A 167 -7.86 -8.15 17.54
CA SER A 167 -6.76 -7.37 16.97
C SER A 167 -5.40 -7.80 17.52
N ASN A 168 -4.38 -7.72 16.68
CA ASN A 168 -2.97 -7.88 17.02
C ASN A 168 -2.19 -6.56 16.98
N ASN A 169 -2.84 -5.42 16.67
CA ASN A 169 -2.19 -4.12 16.53
C ASN A 169 -2.53 -3.18 17.70
N ALA A 170 -1.80 -3.31 18.80
CA ALA A 170 -1.95 -2.45 19.96
C ALA A 170 -1.62 -0.97 19.67
N GLU A 171 -0.68 -0.68 18.78
CA GLU A 171 -0.23 0.70 18.52
C GLU A 171 -1.38 1.61 18.09
N SER A 172 -2.31 1.09 17.29
CA SER A 172 -3.44 1.86 16.76
C SER A 172 -4.46 2.24 17.84
N PHE A 173 -4.65 1.43 18.88
CA PHE A 173 -5.49 1.77 20.04
C PHE A 173 -4.80 2.71 21.04
N ALA A 174 -3.47 2.71 21.04
CA ALA A 174 -2.69 3.60 21.90
C ALA A 174 -2.58 5.01 21.31
N SER A 175 -2.57 5.12 19.98
CA SER A 175 -2.56 6.37 19.23
C SER A 175 -3.80 7.24 19.47
N GLY A 176 -3.62 8.56 19.53
CA GLY A 176 -4.70 9.56 19.60
C GLY A 176 -5.49 9.63 20.92
N PHE A 177 -6.45 10.56 20.95
CA PHE A 177 -7.32 10.80 22.10
C PHE A 177 -8.48 9.81 22.15
N SER A 178 -8.60 9.06 23.25
CA SER A 178 -9.74 8.14 23.54
C SER A 178 -10.11 7.11 22.46
N THR A 179 -9.20 6.76 21.54
CA THR A 179 -9.47 5.84 20.41
C THR A 179 -10.04 4.49 20.81
N LEU A 180 -9.49 3.85 21.85
CA LEU A 180 -10.03 2.60 22.40
C LEU A 180 -11.52 2.72 22.80
N GLN A 181 -11.88 3.79 23.50
CA GLN A 181 -13.24 4.04 23.95
C GLN A 181 -14.17 4.28 22.75
N THR A 182 -13.73 5.06 21.77
CA THR A 182 -14.47 5.28 20.52
C THR A 182 -14.71 3.98 19.78
N ILE A 183 -13.68 3.14 19.60
CA ILE A 183 -13.80 1.86 18.89
C ILE A 183 -14.73 0.90 19.65
N MET A 184 -14.59 0.80 20.98
CA MET A 184 -15.51 -0.01 21.80
C MET A 184 -16.96 0.49 21.70
N GLY A 185 -17.15 1.81 21.66
CA GLY A 185 -18.47 2.41 21.42
C GLY A 185 -19.04 2.01 20.05
N GLN A 186 -18.26 2.12 18.97
CA GLN A 186 -18.72 1.75 17.62
C GLN A 186 -18.98 0.24 17.49
N LEU A 187 -18.15 -0.59 18.12
CA LEU A 187 -18.36 -2.04 18.18
C LEU A 187 -19.49 -2.43 19.15
N HIS A 188 -20.03 -1.51 19.94
CA HIS A 188 -21.02 -1.81 21.00
C HIS A 188 -20.52 -2.86 22.01
N LEU A 189 -19.21 -2.85 22.29
CA LEU A 189 -18.56 -3.79 23.22
C LEU A 189 -18.33 -3.14 24.59
N ARG A 190 -18.55 -3.90 25.66
CA ARG A 190 -18.35 -3.44 27.04
C ARG A 190 -17.06 -3.94 27.66
N GLN A 191 -16.61 -5.12 27.24
CA GLN A 191 -15.42 -5.75 27.78
C GLN A 191 -14.29 -5.75 26.76
N VAL A 192 -13.08 -5.42 27.23
CA VAL A 192 -11.84 -5.57 26.48
C VAL A 192 -10.84 -6.38 27.28
N ASP A 193 -10.28 -7.42 26.67
CA ASP A 193 -9.27 -8.29 27.23
C ASP A 193 -7.95 -8.04 26.51
N ILE A 194 -6.91 -7.70 27.27
CA ILE A 194 -5.60 -7.27 26.75
C ILE A 194 -4.58 -8.32 27.18
N TRP A 195 -3.86 -8.88 26.21
CA TRP A 195 -2.91 -9.97 26.40
C TRP A 195 -1.53 -9.59 25.85
N PRO A 196 -0.75 -8.77 26.58
CA PRO A 196 0.62 -8.42 26.18
C PRO A 196 1.59 -9.61 26.39
N ARG A 197 2.76 -9.58 25.73
CA ARG A 197 3.80 -10.62 25.90
C ARG A 197 4.31 -10.75 27.35
N PHE A 198 4.28 -9.65 28.11
CA PHE A 198 4.66 -9.61 29.52
C PHE A 198 3.54 -9.99 30.49
N HIS A 199 2.38 -10.45 30.01
CA HIS A 199 1.30 -10.95 30.86
C HIS A 199 1.75 -12.17 31.67
N GLU A 200 1.36 -12.24 32.94
CA GLU A 200 1.82 -13.28 33.88
C GLU A 200 1.58 -14.70 33.35
N SER A 201 0.39 -15.00 32.82
CA SER A 201 0.08 -16.34 32.29
C SER A 201 0.91 -16.70 31.05
N ILE A 202 1.21 -15.72 30.18
CA ILE A 202 2.03 -15.94 28.99
C ILE A 202 3.48 -16.16 29.41
N ASN A 203 3.97 -15.35 30.35
CA ASN A 203 5.32 -15.48 30.87
C ASN A 203 5.54 -16.78 31.63
N ARG A 204 4.54 -17.27 32.37
CA ARG A 204 4.60 -18.60 32.99
C ARG A 204 4.70 -19.71 31.95
N ASP A 205 3.88 -19.67 30.91
CA ASP A 205 3.81 -20.76 29.93
C ASP A 205 5.02 -20.78 28.96
N LEU A 206 5.54 -19.60 28.59
CA LEU A 206 6.69 -19.46 27.67
C LEU A 206 8.04 -19.32 28.39
N GLY A 207 8.07 -18.68 29.56
CA GLY A 207 9.30 -18.35 30.29
C GLY A 207 10.02 -19.54 30.90
N HIS A 208 9.36 -20.70 31.06
CA HIS A 208 10.04 -21.93 31.47
C HIS A 208 10.90 -22.56 30.37
N ARG A 209 10.79 -22.10 29.11
CA ARG A 209 11.43 -22.72 27.94
C ARG A 209 12.00 -21.66 26.98
N HIS A 210 12.81 -20.73 27.46
CA HIS A 210 13.53 -19.80 26.59
C HIS A 210 14.44 -20.54 25.60
N ALA A 211 14.34 -20.19 24.32
CA ALA A 211 15.24 -20.67 23.28
C ALA A 211 16.69 -20.27 23.60
N ASP A 212 17.64 -21.13 23.25
CA ASP A 212 19.05 -20.74 23.26
C ASP A 212 19.26 -19.80 22.08
N VAL A 213 19.17 -18.50 22.36
CA VAL A 213 19.38 -17.43 21.38
C VAL A 213 20.84 -17.00 21.45
N ILE A 214 21.55 -17.15 20.33
CA ILE A 214 22.92 -16.67 20.16
C ILE A 214 22.84 -15.36 19.39
N GLU A 215 23.04 -14.25 20.11
CA GLU A 215 23.08 -12.91 19.52
C GLU A 215 24.48 -12.61 18.96
N LEU A 216 24.55 -12.41 17.65
CA LEU A 216 25.78 -12.11 16.95
C LEU A 216 25.77 -10.65 16.49
N HIS A 217 26.69 -9.88 17.07
CA HIS A 217 26.82 -8.45 16.85
C HIS A 217 27.88 -8.17 15.77
N GLN A 218 27.46 -7.56 14.67
CA GLN A 218 28.34 -7.16 13.58
C GLN A 218 28.40 -5.64 13.46
N SER A 219 29.58 -5.05 13.58
CA SER A 219 29.73 -3.60 13.41
C SER A 219 29.64 -3.19 11.94
N LEU A 220 29.01 -2.04 11.67
CA LEU A 220 29.03 -1.43 10.34
C LEU A 220 30.44 -0.97 9.93
N PRO A 221 30.81 -1.17 8.65
CA PRO A 221 32.01 -0.59 8.06
C PRO A 221 32.03 0.96 8.15
N PRO A 222 33.22 1.58 8.17
CA PRO A 222 33.33 3.04 8.29
C PRO A 222 32.68 3.80 7.12
N SER A 223 32.77 3.28 5.89
CA SER A 223 32.11 3.82 4.68
C SER A 223 30.58 3.85 4.85
N MET A 224 29.99 2.72 5.26
CA MET A 224 28.55 2.62 5.54
C MET A 224 28.12 3.55 6.67
N ARG A 225 28.92 3.68 7.73
CA ARG A 225 28.63 4.59 8.86
C ARG A 225 28.62 6.05 8.40
N ALA A 226 29.56 6.46 7.55
CA ALA A 226 29.60 7.79 6.96
C ALA A 226 28.36 8.08 6.10
N ILE A 227 27.97 7.11 5.25
CA ILE A 227 26.76 7.20 4.42
C ILE A 227 25.51 7.30 5.32
N GLN A 228 25.37 6.44 6.33
CA GLN A 228 24.24 6.46 7.27
C GLN A 228 24.13 7.83 7.98
N GLY A 229 25.24 8.37 8.48
CA GLY A 229 25.27 9.69 9.11
C GLY A 229 24.84 10.81 8.16
N ALA A 230 25.32 10.80 6.92
CA ALA A 230 24.95 11.80 5.91
C ALA A 230 23.47 11.71 5.49
N ILE A 231 22.90 10.51 5.41
CA ILE A 231 21.46 10.34 5.13
C ILE A 231 20.62 10.88 6.29
N LEU A 232 21.01 10.59 7.54
CA LEU A 232 20.33 11.10 8.72
C LEU A 232 20.35 12.63 8.78
N GLU A 233 21.49 13.26 8.46
CA GLU A 233 21.60 14.72 8.36
C GLU A 233 20.65 15.29 7.30
N CYS A 234 20.57 14.69 6.11
CA CYS A 234 19.61 15.08 5.07
C CYS A 234 18.14 14.93 5.52
N LEU A 235 17.84 13.86 6.26
CA LEU A 235 16.51 13.57 6.77
C LEU A 235 16.10 14.57 7.86
N GLU A 236 17.01 14.93 8.77
CA GLU A 236 16.79 15.97 9.77
C GLU A 236 16.60 17.34 9.13
N ALA A 237 17.40 17.68 8.12
CA ALA A 237 17.29 18.96 7.41
C ALA A 237 15.96 19.10 6.66
N THR A 238 15.53 18.04 5.95
CA THR A 238 14.23 18.02 5.23
C THR A 238 13.06 18.07 6.21
N LEU A 239 13.12 17.36 7.33
CA LEU A 239 12.12 17.43 8.39
C LEU A 239 12.01 18.84 8.98
N ALA A 240 13.14 19.48 9.29
CA ALA A 240 13.16 20.83 9.83
C ALA A 240 12.59 21.85 8.83
N GLU A 241 12.72 21.63 7.52
CA GLU A 241 12.09 22.46 6.49
C GLU A 241 10.57 22.25 6.42
N ILE A 242 10.10 21.01 6.57
CA ILE A 242 8.66 20.69 6.66
C ILE A 242 8.06 21.34 7.92
N GLN A 243 8.71 21.21 9.08
CA GLN A 243 8.28 21.81 10.35
C GLN A 243 8.23 23.35 10.31
N ARG A 244 9.14 23.98 9.55
CA ARG A 244 9.11 25.45 9.34
C ARG A 244 7.84 25.92 8.61
N SER A 245 7.11 25.03 7.94
CA SER A 245 5.85 25.38 7.31
C SER A 245 4.73 25.50 8.36
N LYS A 246 4.18 26.70 8.54
CA LYS A 246 3.12 27.05 9.53
C LYS A 246 1.82 26.23 9.43
N LEU A 247 1.68 25.34 8.46
CA LEU A 247 0.53 24.44 8.29
C LEU A 247 0.69 23.10 9.05
N THR A 248 1.86 22.86 9.66
CA THR A 248 2.21 21.59 10.35
C THR A 248 2.40 21.74 11.86
N SER A 249 2.22 22.94 12.43
CA SER A 249 2.57 23.26 13.81
C SER A 249 1.70 22.61 14.89
N ASP A 250 0.53 22.08 14.53
CA ASP A 250 -0.40 21.43 15.48
C ASP A 250 -0.16 19.91 15.60
N ILE A 251 0.91 19.38 14.99
CA ILE A 251 1.21 17.93 14.98
C ILE A 251 2.38 17.64 15.93
N ASP A 252 2.08 17.18 17.14
CA ASP A 252 3.02 16.95 18.26
C ASP A 252 4.06 15.83 18.06
N ASP A 253 4.27 15.29 16.85
CA ASP A 253 4.86 13.95 16.69
C ASP A 253 5.95 13.80 15.60
N PHE A 254 6.70 14.85 15.31
CA PHE A 254 7.86 14.81 14.40
C PHE A 254 9.17 14.54 15.16
N SER A 255 9.43 13.29 15.53
CA SER A 255 10.73 12.85 16.06
C SER A 255 11.50 12.04 15.02
N VAL A 256 12.82 12.22 14.93
CA VAL A 256 13.72 11.50 14.01
C VAL A 256 13.53 9.98 14.15
N GLU A 257 13.44 9.46 15.37
CA GLU A 257 13.23 8.03 15.66
C GLU A 257 11.97 7.44 15.01
N ARG A 258 10.92 8.24 14.80
CA ARG A 258 9.69 7.77 14.17
C ARG A 258 9.79 7.73 12.65
N ILE A 259 10.61 8.60 12.05
CA ILE A 259 10.81 8.65 10.59
C ILE A 259 11.55 7.41 10.09
N MET A 260 12.47 6.89 10.91
CA MET A 260 13.20 5.64 10.66
C MET A 260 12.26 4.44 10.45
N HIS A 261 10.98 4.57 10.82
CA HIS A 261 9.99 3.52 10.62
C HIS A 261 9.41 3.48 9.20
N GLY A 262 9.27 2.26 8.67
CA GLY A 262 8.80 1.98 7.30
C GLY A 262 7.38 2.46 6.96
N SER A 263 6.61 3.01 7.92
CA SER A 263 5.25 3.53 7.69
C SER A 263 5.06 5.02 8.02
N TYR A 264 6.12 5.75 8.35
CA TYR A 264 5.98 7.14 8.76
C TYR A 264 5.67 8.09 7.59
N ASP A 265 6.21 7.84 6.40
CA ASP A 265 5.85 8.59 5.18
C ASP A 265 4.36 8.46 4.84
N ILE A 266 3.78 7.26 4.99
CA ILE A 266 2.33 7.02 4.83
C ILE A 266 1.56 7.76 5.92
N THR A 267 2.10 7.81 7.14
CA THR A 267 1.46 8.54 8.25
C THR A 267 1.47 10.04 7.99
N ILE A 268 2.60 10.61 7.59
CA ILE A 268 2.73 12.02 7.20
C ILE A 268 1.83 12.29 6.00
N ARG A 269 1.87 11.44 4.98
CA ARG A 269 1.03 11.60 3.78
C ARG A 269 -0.43 11.55 4.15
N ARG A 270 -0.89 10.63 5.00
CA ARG A 270 -2.26 10.59 5.49
C ARG A 270 -2.64 11.84 6.30
N GLN A 271 -1.70 12.41 7.07
CA GLN A 271 -1.90 13.66 7.81
C GLN A 271 -1.91 14.89 6.90
N LEU A 272 -1.13 14.88 5.81
CA LEU A 272 -0.99 15.97 4.86
C LEU A 272 -1.97 15.89 3.67
N ASP A 273 -2.46 14.70 3.32
CA ASP A 273 -3.51 14.41 2.33
C ASP A 273 -4.68 15.40 2.49
N PRO A 274 -5.12 15.68 3.74
CA PRO A 274 -6.05 16.73 4.05
C PRO A 274 -5.85 18.09 3.39
N VAL A 275 -4.62 18.60 3.43
CA VAL A 275 -4.25 19.94 2.94
C VAL A 275 -3.29 19.84 1.76
N TRP A 276 -3.16 18.65 1.14
CA TRP A 276 -2.19 18.37 0.08
C TRP A 276 -2.30 19.37 -1.06
N HIS A 277 -3.53 19.72 -1.46
CA HIS A 277 -3.78 20.74 -2.48
C HIS A 277 -3.29 22.15 -2.11
N ARG A 278 -3.19 22.50 -0.81
CA ARG A 278 -2.69 23.81 -0.31
C ARG A 278 -1.18 23.87 -0.20
N LEU A 279 -0.53 22.71 -0.09
CA LEU A 279 0.92 22.64 0.04
C LEU A 279 1.57 23.13 -1.24
N SER A 280 2.63 23.93 -1.07
CA SER A 280 3.43 24.36 -2.20
C SER A 280 4.03 23.13 -2.91
N PRO A 281 4.30 23.20 -4.22
CA PRO A 281 4.96 22.11 -4.94
C PRO A 281 6.30 21.71 -4.29
N GLY A 282 7.00 22.66 -3.65
CA GLY A 282 8.22 22.39 -2.91
C GLY A 282 8.00 21.50 -1.69
N ILE A 283 6.95 21.72 -0.89
CA ILE A 283 6.66 20.86 0.27
C ILE A 283 6.22 19.47 -0.20
N LYS A 284 5.43 19.36 -1.27
CA LYS A 284 5.05 18.07 -1.85
C LYS A 284 6.28 17.27 -2.28
N GLN A 285 7.26 17.96 -2.86
CA GLN A 285 8.54 17.36 -3.22
C GLN A 285 9.32 16.92 -1.98
N LEU A 286 9.41 17.74 -0.92
CA LEU A 286 10.08 17.36 0.33
C LEU A 286 9.47 16.11 0.98
N VAL A 287 8.14 15.94 0.91
CA VAL A 287 7.47 14.72 1.40
C VAL A 287 7.86 13.50 0.55
N GLY A 288 8.01 13.68 -0.77
CA GLY A 288 8.56 12.66 -1.65
C GLY A 288 10.03 12.35 -1.32
N ASP A 289 10.84 13.39 -1.09
CA ASP A 289 12.25 13.30 -0.73
C ASP A 289 12.45 12.57 0.61
N LEU A 290 11.54 12.75 1.58
CA LEU A 290 11.57 11.99 2.82
C LEU A 290 11.40 10.48 2.58
N SER A 291 10.49 10.11 1.67
CA SER A 291 10.27 8.71 1.30
C SER A 291 11.49 8.14 0.58
N THR A 292 12.13 8.91 -0.33
CA THR A 292 13.35 8.46 -1.03
C THR A 292 14.53 8.32 -0.08
N LEU A 293 14.80 9.30 0.79
CA LEU A 293 15.88 9.25 1.78
C LEU A 293 15.73 8.08 2.76
N ARG A 294 14.50 7.79 3.19
CA ARG A 294 14.22 6.62 4.05
C ARG A 294 14.44 5.31 3.30
N ASN A 295 13.96 5.20 2.06
CA ASN A 295 14.16 4.00 1.26
C ASN A 295 15.66 3.76 1.00
N LEU A 296 16.44 4.83 0.81
CA LEU A 296 17.90 4.79 0.68
C LEU A 296 18.56 4.27 1.97
N LEU A 297 18.06 4.67 3.15
CA LEU A 297 18.52 4.17 4.45
C LEU A 297 18.30 2.67 4.64
N HIS A 298 17.15 2.14 4.22
CA HIS A 298 16.89 0.69 4.22
C HIS A 298 17.72 -0.03 3.14
N ALA A 299 17.87 0.59 1.95
CA ALA A 299 18.65 0.03 0.86
C ALA A 299 20.14 -0.11 1.23
N LEU A 300 20.69 0.77 2.05
CA LEU A 300 22.09 0.69 2.49
C LEU A 300 22.44 -0.64 3.18
N ILE A 301 21.51 -1.19 3.96
CA ILE A 301 21.71 -2.44 4.73
C ILE A 301 21.27 -3.66 3.92
N SER A 302 20.20 -3.55 3.15
CA SER A 302 19.58 -4.68 2.43
C SER A 302 20.16 -4.93 1.03
N TYR A 303 20.73 -3.92 0.36
CA TYR A 303 21.27 -4.08 -0.98
C TYR A 303 22.76 -4.39 -0.96
N ASP A 304 23.22 -5.09 -1.99
CA ASP A 304 24.63 -5.21 -2.32
C ASP A 304 25.21 -3.86 -2.76
N THR A 305 26.54 -3.73 -2.69
CA THR A 305 27.27 -2.50 -3.01
C THR A 305 26.97 -1.97 -4.42
N VAL A 306 26.94 -2.86 -5.41
CA VAL A 306 26.71 -2.52 -6.83
C VAL A 306 25.28 -2.02 -7.02
N SER A 307 24.29 -2.77 -6.55
CA SER A 307 22.88 -2.41 -6.67
C SER A 307 22.53 -1.14 -5.90
N PHE A 308 23.14 -0.91 -4.74
CA PHE A 308 22.97 0.33 -4.00
C PHE A 308 23.47 1.54 -4.80
N TYR A 309 24.64 1.43 -5.43
CA TYR A 309 25.17 2.50 -6.28
C TYR A 309 24.33 2.71 -7.55
N ALA A 310 23.89 1.64 -8.20
CA ALA A 310 22.99 1.72 -9.34
C ALA A 310 21.67 2.42 -8.98
N TYR A 311 21.14 2.16 -7.78
CA TYR A 311 19.96 2.84 -7.27
C TYR A 311 20.19 4.34 -7.04
N LEU A 312 21.34 4.73 -6.47
CA LEU A 312 21.72 6.14 -6.31
C LEU A 312 21.85 6.86 -7.65
N GLU A 313 22.44 6.22 -8.65
CA GLU A 313 22.56 6.79 -9.99
C GLU A 313 21.20 6.93 -10.68
N ALA A 314 20.31 5.93 -10.54
CA ALA A 314 18.95 6.02 -11.06
C ALA A 314 18.18 7.22 -10.46
N ILE A 315 18.34 7.48 -9.16
CA ILE A 315 17.79 8.68 -8.52
C ILE A 315 18.38 9.94 -9.16
N LEU A 316 19.70 10.00 -9.37
CA LEU A 316 20.33 11.16 -9.99
C LEU A 316 19.83 11.40 -11.43
N ILE A 317 19.68 10.34 -12.23
CA ILE A 317 19.17 10.42 -13.60
C ILE A 317 17.72 10.93 -13.61
N SER A 318 16.89 10.44 -12.68
CA SER A 318 15.48 10.86 -12.58
C SER A 318 15.33 12.35 -12.24
N HIS A 319 16.31 12.94 -11.54
CA HIS A 319 16.37 14.35 -11.22
C HIS A 319 17.24 15.17 -12.19
N GLY A 320 17.71 14.56 -13.27
CA GLY A 320 18.44 15.21 -14.35
C GLY A 320 17.57 16.19 -15.15
N PRO A 321 18.17 17.15 -15.87
CA PRO A 321 17.42 18.16 -16.60
C PRO A 321 16.73 17.54 -17.83
N SER A 322 15.46 17.15 -17.70
CA SER A 322 14.56 17.00 -18.84
C SER A 322 14.04 18.39 -19.23
N ASP A 323 14.30 18.83 -20.47
CA ASP A 323 13.97 20.19 -20.97
C ASP A 323 12.47 20.53 -20.92
N GLU A 324 11.60 19.53 -20.78
CA GLU A 324 10.14 19.70 -20.85
C GLU A 324 9.43 19.76 -19.49
N SER A 325 10.05 19.28 -18.40
CA SER A 325 9.43 19.29 -17.08
C SER A 325 10.19 20.23 -16.14
N ARG A 326 9.50 21.31 -15.70
CA ARG A 326 9.98 22.23 -14.65
C ARG A 326 9.99 21.56 -13.26
N GLN A 327 10.49 20.34 -13.14
CA GLN A 327 10.71 19.72 -11.85
C GLN A 327 11.94 20.40 -11.24
N ARG A 328 11.74 21.04 -10.10
CA ARG A 328 12.86 21.58 -9.32
C ARG A 328 13.69 20.38 -8.87
N PRO A 329 15.02 20.42 -8.92
CA PRO A 329 15.83 19.35 -8.35
C PRO A 329 15.55 19.26 -6.85
N SER A 330 15.58 18.05 -6.30
CA SER A 330 15.37 17.83 -4.86
C SER A 330 16.45 18.55 -4.06
N GLN A 331 16.04 19.23 -2.99
CA GLN A 331 16.91 20.15 -2.26
C GLN A 331 18.05 19.40 -1.55
N TRP A 332 17.78 18.18 -1.08
CA TRP A 332 18.78 17.37 -0.38
C TRP A 332 19.93 16.92 -1.28
N LEU A 333 19.70 16.72 -2.58
CA LEU A 333 20.76 16.39 -3.54
C LEU A 333 21.80 17.51 -3.62
N MET A 334 21.42 18.75 -3.32
CA MET A 334 22.31 19.92 -3.32
C MET A 334 23.03 20.12 -1.98
N SER A 335 22.85 19.22 -1.02
CA SER A 335 23.52 19.27 0.28
C SER A 335 24.95 18.71 0.20
N ASP A 336 25.84 19.21 1.06
CA ASP A 336 27.19 18.65 1.23
C ASP A 336 27.14 17.20 1.74
N ALA A 337 26.11 16.85 2.52
CA ALA A 337 25.85 15.48 2.94
C ALA A 337 25.58 14.55 1.74
N ALA A 338 24.93 15.03 0.67
CA ALA A 338 24.74 14.23 -0.54
C ALA A 338 26.08 13.91 -1.23
N ASN A 339 27.02 14.86 -1.26
CA ASN A 339 28.38 14.59 -1.79
C ASN A 339 29.08 13.46 -1.05
N VAL A 340 28.94 13.40 0.27
CA VAL A 340 29.47 12.30 1.09
C VAL A 340 28.83 10.97 0.70
N ILE A 341 27.50 10.93 0.53
CA ILE A 341 26.78 9.71 0.11
C ILE A 341 27.32 9.17 -1.21
N PHE A 342 27.42 10.01 -2.24
CA PHE A 342 27.90 9.59 -3.57
C PHE A 342 29.40 9.28 -3.58
N GLY A 343 30.21 10.06 -2.87
CA GLY A 343 31.66 9.87 -2.78
C GLY A 343 32.02 8.55 -2.08
N GLU A 344 31.43 8.30 -0.92
CA GLU A 344 31.64 7.06 -0.17
C GLU A 344 31.05 5.86 -0.93
N ALA A 345 29.84 5.98 -1.50
CA ALA A 345 29.25 4.88 -2.29
C ALA A 345 30.14 4.47 -3.49
N LYS A 346 30.83 5.43 -4.12
CA LYS A 346 31.82 5.17 -5.17
C LYS A 346 33.07 4.48 -4.63
N ALA A 347 33.62 4.95 -3.51
CA ALA A 347 34.80 4.37 -2.87
C ALA A 347 34.63 2.90 -2.47
N ARG A 348 33.38 2.47 -2.19
CA ARG A 348 33.02 1.07 -1.89
C ARG A 348 33.15 0.11 -3.07
N LEU A 349 33.10 0.62 -4.30
CA LEU A 349 33.20 -0.19 -5.52
C LEU A 349 34.61 -0.16 -6.10
N TRP A 350 35.17 1.04 -6.25
CA TRP A 350 36.52 1.23 -6.76
C TRP A 350 37.22 2.43 -6.11
N SER A 351 38.53 2.29 -5.93
CA SER A 351 39.42 3.38 -5.52
C SER A 351 40.41 3.69 -6.63
N ALA A 352 40.57 4.98 -6.94
CA ALA A 352 41.67 5.44 -7.76
C ALA A 352 42.94 5.42 -6.90
N SER A 353 43.96 4.67 -7.31
CA SER A 353 45.27 4.74 -6.68
C SER A 353 45.93 6.08 -7.01
N GLU A 354 46.37 6.83 -6.00
CA GLU A 354 46.97 8.16 -6.18
C GLU A 354 48.33 8.12 -6.91
N ASP A 355 49.01 6.97 -6.91
CA ASP A 355 50.39 6.87 -7.38
C ASP A 355 50.55 6.48 -8.88
N ASP A 356 49.56 5.82 -9.50
CA ASP A 356 49.68 5.28 -10.88
C ASP A 356 48.48 5.56 -11.80
N GLY A 357 47.41 6.18 -11.30
CA GLY A 357 46.16 6.38 -12.08
C GLY A 357 45.45 5.07 -12.45
N THR A 358 45.92 3.93 -11.94
CA THR A 358 45.28 2.63 -12.07
C THR A 358 44.08 2.53 -11.11
N VAL A 359 42.92 2.19 -11.67
CA VAL A 359 41.69 1.96 -10.91
C VAL A 359 41.72 0.55 -10.34
N SER A 360 41.63 0.44 -9.01
CA SER A 360 41.57 -0.85 -8.31
C SER A 360 40.14 -1.16 -7.86
N LEU A 361 39.69 -2.41 -8.08
CA LEU A 361 38.39 -2.89 -7.63
C LEU A 361 38.46 -3.30 -6.15
N THR A 362 37.85 -2.50 -5.28
CA THR A 362 37.78 -2.74 -3.84
C THR A 362 36.60 -3.63 -3.46
N LEU A 363 35.49 -3.57 -4.22
CA LEU A 363 34.25 -4.36 -4.07
C LEU A 363 33.97 -4.80 -2.63
N GLU A 364 33.51 -3.84 -1.82
CA GLU A 364 33.19 -4.12 -0.42
C GLU A 364 32.01 -5.10 -0.30
N GLU A 365 32.21 -6.18 0.48
CA GLU A 365 31.16 -7.16 0.79
C GLU A 365 30.25 -6.65 1.93
N PRO A 366 28.94 -6.94 1.87
CA PRO A 366 28.04 -6.72 3.00
C PRO A 366 28.52 -7.41 4.29
N PRO A 367 28.46 -6.73 5.44
CA PRO A 367 29.10 -7.21 6.66
C PRO A 367 28.49 -8.51 7.21
N LYS A 368 27.18 -8.74 6.98
CA LYS A 368 26.49 -9.95 7.43
C LYS A 368 26.85 -11.21 6.64
N TRP A 369 27.40 -11.10 5.42
CA TRP A 369 27.70 -12.27 4.58
C TRP A 369 28.78 -13.16 5.19
N LYS A 370 29.87 -12.55 5.68
CA LYS A 370 30.96 -13.28 6.36
C LYS A 370 30.46 -13.94 7.65
N LEU A 371 29.63 -13.22 8.40
CA LEU A 371 29.04 -13.74 9.63
C LEU A 371 28.13 -14.94 9.34
N LEU A 372 27.27 -14.86 8.32
CA LEU A 372 26.38 -15.95 7.92
C LEU A 372 27.18 -17.21 7.57
N LEU A 373 28.26 -17.08 6.79
CA LEU A 373 29.09 -18.23 6.42
C LEU A 373 29.80 -18.83 7.64
N SER A 374 30.34 -17.99 8.54
CA SER A 374 30.95 -18.50 9.78
C SER A 374 29.96 -19.26 10.66
N VAL A 375 28.69 -18.84 10.69
CA VAL A 375 27.62 -19.53 11.42
C VAL A 375 27.25 -20.85 10.75
N LEU A 376 27.23 -20.89 9.41
CA LEU A 376 26.98 -22.13 8.69
C LEU A 376 28.11 -23.15 8.89
N ASP A 377 29.37 -22.71 8.87
CA ASP A 377 30.53 -23.56 9.18
C ASP A 377 30.49 -24.08 10.63
N GLU A 378 30.07 -23.25 11.59
CA GLU A 378 29.87 -23.65 12.99
C GLU A 378 28.77 -24.72 13.10
N ILE A 379 27.63 -24.51 12.43
CA ILE A 379 26.52 -25.46 12.42
C ILE A 379 26.94 -26.77 11.77
N GLU A 380 27.68 -26.73 10.66
CA GLU A 380 28.20 -27.93 10.00
C GLU A 380 29.13 -28.73 10.92
N GLN A 381 30.05 -28.06 11.61
CA GLN A 381 30.91 -28.69 12.61
C GLN A 381 30.09 -29.30 13.75
N ASP A 382 29.08 -28.58 14.25
CA ASP A 382 28.21 -29.09 15.31
C ASP A 382 27.38 -30.29 14.89
N ILE A 383 26.92 -30.34 13.63
CA ILE A 383 26.25 -31.51 13.06
C ILE A 383 27.23 -32.68 12.99
N TYR A 384 28.46 -32.46 12.52
CA TYR A 384 29.50 -33.48 12.41
C TYR A 384 29.90 -34.07 13.78
N TYR A 385 30.02 -33.25 14.82
CA TYR A 385 30.40 -33.73 16.17
C TYR A 385 29.25 -34.42 16.92
N ARG A 386 27.98 -34.09 16.62
CA ARG A 386 26.79 -34.68 17.25
C ARG A 386 26.32 -35.98 16.60
N ASP A 387 27.05 -36.47 15.61
CA ASP A 387 26.69 -37.52 14.65
C ASP A 387 26.54 -38.95 15.22
N SER A 388 25.78 -39.12 16.30
CA SER A 388 25.53 -40.45 16.87
C SER A 388 24.07 -40.81 17.14
N CYS A 389 23.07 -39.89 17.14
CA CYS A 389 21.68 -40.31 17.44
C CYS A 389 20.50 -39.37 17.03
N THR A 390 20.69 -38.21 16.37
CA THR A 390 19.56 -37.29 16.10
C THR A 390 19.24 -37.17 14.61
N SER A 391 17.95 -37.36 14.29
CA SER A 391 17.30 -36.99 13.02
C SER A 391 17.92 -35.73 12.42
N HIS A 392 18.53 -35.87 11.25
CA HIS A 392 19.04 -34.78 10.41
C HIS A 392 17.91 -33.79 10.12
N ARG A 393 17.94 -32.62 10.78
CA ARG A 393 16.92 -31.56 10.64
C ARG A 393 17.44 -30.40 9.79
N PRO A 394 16.59 -29.74 8.99
CA PRO A 394 17.03 -28.68 8.11
C PRO A 394 17.44 -27.42 8.87
N ILE A 395 18.27 -26.61 8.20
CA ILE A 395 18.63 -25.25 8.62
C ILE A 395 17.66 -24.28 7.94
N LEU A 396 17.00 -23.43 8.73
CA LEU A 396 16.07 -22.41 8.22
C LEU A 396 16.66 -21.01 8.37
N ILE A 397 16.88 -20.31 7.25
CA ILE A 397 17.31 -18.92 7.20
C ILE A 397 16.10 -18.04 6.89
N MET A 398 15.84 -17.06 7.75
CA MET A 398 14.72 -16.14 7.60
C MET A 398 15.19 -14.73 7.22
N VAL A 399 14.59 -14.17 6.17
CA VAL A 399 14.89 -12.85 5.62
C VAL A 399 13.63 -12.00 5.45
N ASN A 400 13.78 -10.68 5.34
CA ASN A 400 12.65 -9.76 5.15
C ASN A 400 12.19 -9.62 3.70
N SER A 401 13.08 -9.79 2.71
CA SER A 401 12.76 -9.59 1.30
C SER A 401 13.13 -10.80 0.43
N GLU A 402 12.34 -11.05 -0.62
CA GLU A 402 12.67 -12.05 -1.64
C GLU A 402 13.94 -11.68 -2.40
N ARG A 403 14.25 -10.39 -2.54
CA ARG A 403 15.52 -9.93 -3.10
C ARG A 403 16.70 -10.39 -2.25
N THR A 404 16.64 -10.20 -0.94
CA THR A 404 17.68 -10.69 -0.03
C THR A 404 17.78 -12.21 -0.05
N ALA A 405 16.65 -12.92 -0.20
CA ALA A 405 16.65 -14.37 -0.36
C ALA A 405 17.40 -14.81 -1.62
N THR A 406 17.14 -14.17 -2.77
CA THR A 406 17.82 -14.51 -4.03
C THR A 406 19.31 -14.15 -4.01
N GLN A 407 19.68 -13.02 -3.40
CA GLN A 407 21.09 -12.66 -3.16
C GLN A 407 21.80 -13.70 -2.29
N LEU A 408 21.20 -14.13 -1.17
CA LEU A 408 21.79 -15.15 -0.31
C LEU A 408 21.87 -16.51 -1.01
N ARG A 409 20.86 -16.90 -1.81
CA ARG A 409 20.92 -18.13 -2.63
C ARG A 409 22.10 -18.10 -3.60
N ARG A 410 22.32 -16.96 -4.29
CA ARG A 410 23.48 -16.77 -5.17
C ARG A 410 24.79 -16.87 -4.39
N LEU A 411 24.89 -16.21 -3.24
CA LEU A 411 26.07 -16.25 -2.37
C LEU A 411 26.38 -17.68 -1.90
N LEU A 412 25.40 -18.43 -1.41
CA LEU A 412 25.62 -19.81 -0.95
C LEU A 412 26.00 -20.75 -2.10
N SER A 413 25.48 -20.50 -3.31
CA SER A 413 25.87 -21.28 -4.49
C SER A 413 27.31 -21.00 -4.95
N SER A 414 27.83 -19.78 -4.73
CA SER A 414 29.18 -19.37 -5.14
C SER A 414 30.26 -19.57 -4.07
N ALA A 415 29.86 -19.69 -2.80
CA ALA A 415 30.77 -19.77 -1.65
C ALA A 415 31.77 -20.94 -1.71
N GLY A 416 31.49 -21.98 -2.49
CA GLY A 416 32.37 -23.14 -2.66
C GLY A 416 33.63 -22.91 -3.53
N HIS A 417 33.76 -21.78 -4.24
CA HIS A 417 34.84 -21.59 -5.23
C HIS A 417 36.00 -20.69 -4.73
N THR A 418 35.77 -19.79 -3.78
CA THR A 418 36.80 -18.87 -3.26
C THR A 418 36.62 -18.65 -1.74
N PRO A 419 37.38 -19.34 -0.87
CA PRO A 419 37.17 -19.32 0.58
C PRO A 419 37.50 -17.97 1.24
N ASP A 420 38.41 -17.16 0.66
CA ASP A 420 38.86 -15.92 1.29
C ASP A 420 37.92 -14.71 1.06
N GLN A 421 37.16 -14.69 -0.05
CA GLN A 421 36.18 -13.65 -0.42
C GLN A 421 35.01 -14.25 -1.24
N PRO A 422 34.06 -14.93 -0.58
CA PRO A 422 32.98 -15.66 -1.26
C PRO A 422 31.96 -14.74 -1.94
N GLY A 423 31.89 -13.46 -1.54
CA GLY A 423 31.01 -12.46 -2.13
C GLY A 423 31.61 -11.77 -3.36
N ARG A 424 32.94 -11.82 -3.54
CA ARG A 424 33.61 -11.12 -4.66
C ARG A 424 33.12 -11.62 -6.02
N THR A 425 32.96 -12.92 -6.20
CA THR A 425 32.48 -13.52 -7.47
C THR A 425 31.06 -13.06 -7.83
N VAL A 426 30.17 -13.00 -6.84
CA VAL A 426 28.80 -12.48 -7.04
C VAL A 426 28.83 -10.99 -7.36
N LEU A 427 29.67 -10.21 -6.67
CA LEU A 427 29.79 -8.78 -6.88
C LEU A 427 30.44 -8.44 -8.23
N THR A 428 31.43 -9.20 -8.70
CA THR A 428 32.03 -9.00 -10.03
C THR A 428 31.05 -9.31 -11.14
N GLN A 429 30.22 -10.35 -11.00
CA GLN A 429 29.14 -10.65 -11.93
C GLN A 429 28.12 -9.50 -11.98
N LEU A 430 27.61 -9.07 -10.82
CA LEU A 430 26.66 -7.95 -10.73
C LEU A 430 27.26 -6.65 -11.28
N LEU A 431 28.54 -6.39 -11.04
CA LEU A 431 29.24 -5.25 -11.60
C LEU A 431 29.29 -5.33 -13.13
N SER A 432 29.58 -6.50 -13.70
CA SER A 432 29.62 -6.68 -15.16
C SER A 432 28.25 -6.46 -15.80
N GLU A 433 27.17 -6.95 -15.17
CA GLU A 433 25.79 -6.71 -15.59
C GLU A 433 25.48 -5.20 -15.56
N TYR A 434 25.83 -4.52 -14.47
CA TYR A 434 25.64 -3.08 -14.32
C TYR A 434 26.45 -2.27 -15.35
N LEU A 435 27.71 -2.61 -15.60
CA LEU A 435 28.55 -1.95 -16.59
C LEU A 435 27.98 -2.13 -18.00
N SER A 436 27.50 -3.33 -18.34
CA SER A 436 26.86 -3.61 -19.63
C SER A 436 25.58 -2.77 -19.81
N TRP A 437 24.74 -2.70 -18.78
CA TRP A 437 23.55 -1.87 -18.75
C TRP A 437 23.90 -0.38 -18.95
N LYS A 438 24.93 0.10 -18.26
CA LYS A 438 25.37 1.49 -18.36
C LYS A 438 25.92 1.82 -19.75
N THR A 439 26.69 0.92 -20.37
CA THR A 439 27.13 1.10 -21.75
C THR A 439 25.94 1.21 -22.70
N ASN A 440 24.93 0.35 -22.54
CA ASN A 440 23.70 0.39 -23.34
C ASN A 440 22.88 1.66 -23.10
N LEU A 441 22.81 2.15 -21.85
CA LEU A 441 22.14 3.41 -21.54
C LEU A 441 22.86 4.61 -22.14
N SER A 442 24.20 4.62 -22.11
CA SER A 442 25.00 5.69 -22.70
C SER A 442 24.89 5.73 -24.24
N THR A 443 24.83 4.57 -24.89
CA THR A 443 24.65 4.47 -26.34
C THR A 443 23.24 4.91 -26.73
N LEU A 444 22.22 4.51 -25.98
CA LEU A 444 20.84 5.00 -26.16
C LEU A 444 20.73 6.51 -25.97
N GLN A 445 21.32 7.09 -24.92
CA GLN A 445 21.34 8.53 -24.73
C GLN A 445 22.06 9.27 -25.86
N GLN A 446 23.15 8.70 -26.40
CA GLN A 446 23.84 9.26 -27.57
C GLN A 446 22.99 9.17 -28.84
N GLN A 447 22.27 8.07 -29.06
CA GLN A 447 21.34 7.92 -30.17
C GLN A 447 20.19 8.92 -30.07
N ILE A 448 19.57 9.08 -28.89
CA ILE A 448 18.51 10.06 -28.65
C ILE A 448 19.02 11.49 -28.90
N LYS A 449 20.19 11.86 -28.36
CA LYS A 449 20.80 13.17 -28.62
C LYS A 449 21.12 13.39 -30.10
N ALA A 450 21.61 12.37 -30.80
CA ALA A 450 21.89 12.43 -32.23
C ALA A 450 20.60 12.59 -33.05
N GLN A 451 19.52 11.93 -32.64
CA GLN A 451 18.21 11.99 -33.30
C GLN A 451 17.53 13.35 -33.07
N ILE A 452 17.57 13.90 -31.86
CA ILE A 452 17.13 15.28 -31.56
C ILE A 452 17.95 16.30 -32.35
N ALA A 453 19.26 16.10 -32.48
CA ALA A 453 20.13 16.95 -33.28
C ALA A 453 19.80 16.86 -34.79
N GLN A 454 19.42 15.68 -35.29
CA GLN A 454 18.98 15.47 -36.67
C GLN A 454 17.59 16.08 -36.95
N GLU A 455 16.63 15.99 -36.03
CA GLU A 455 15.33 16.66 -36.14
C GLU A 455 15.46 18.19 -36.07
N SER A 456 16.38 18.68 -35.23
CA SER A 456 16.76 20.09 -35.18
C SER A 456 17.39 20.55 -36.50
N GLN A 457 18.14 19.71 -37.20
CA GLN A 457 18.69 20.02 -38.53
C GLN A 457 17.64 19.92 -39.66
N HIS A 458 16.70 18.99 -39.58
CA HIS A 458 15.59 18.88 -40.54
C HIS A 458 14.61 20.05 -40.46
N SER A 459 14.39 20.62 -39.26
CA SER A 459 13.61 21.87 -39.09
C SER A 459 14.33 23.12 -39.67
N VAL A 460 15.67 23.12 -39.74
CA VAL A 460 16.46 24.18 -40.36
C VAL A 460 16.46 24.06 -41.90
N LEU A 461 16.45 22.85 -42.45
CA LEU A 461 16.38 22.61 -43.90
C LEU A 461 14.98 22.87 -44.49
N ALA A 462 13.92 22.81 -43.69
CA ALA A 462 12.56 23.19 -44.10
C ALA A 462 12.35 24.73 -44.23
N HIS A 463 13.33 25.54 -43.83
CA HIS A 463 13.23 27.01 -43.80
C HIS A 463 13.97 27.73 -44.95
N GLU A 464 14.40 27.04 -46.00
CA GLU A 464 15.11 27.65 -47.15
C GLU A 464 14.20 28.40 -48.15
N SER A 465 12.89 28.51 -47.90
CA SER A 465 11.96 29.20 -48.81
C SER A 465 11.21 30.39 -48.19
N LEU A 466 11.88 31.24 -47.39
CA LEU A 466 11.29 32.47 -46.83
C LEU A 466 12.24 33.68 -46.92
N SER A 467 11.68 34.81 -47.38
CA SER A 467 12.36 36.07 -47.75
C SER A 467 13.31 36.68 -46.70
N GLU A 468 14.45 37.17 -47.19
CA GLU A 468 15.56 37.87 -46.49
C GLU A 468 15.14 38.99 -45.52
N ALA A 469 13.94 39.57 -45.72
CA ALA A 469 13.40 40.61 -44.85
C ALA A 469 12.90 40.09 -43.48
N MET A 470 12.54 38.81 -43.37
CA MET A 470 12.11 38.20 -42.09
C MET A 470 13.28 37.74 -41.21
N GLN A 471 14.41 37.36 -41.81
CA GLN A 471 15.62 36.98 -41.05
C GLN A 471 16.19 38.15 -40.24
N ARG A 472 16.14 39.37 -40.77
CA ARG A 472 16.59 40.58 -40.05
C ARG A 472 15.69 40.97 -38.86
N LYS A 473 14.43 40.51 -38.86
CA LYS A 473 13.48 40.75 -37.76
C LYS A 473 13.59 39.67 -36.66
N ALA A 474 13.93 38.43 -37.02
CA ALA A 474 14.16 37.33 -36.08
C ALA A 474 15.45 37.53 -35.25
N ILE A 475 16.56 37.96 -35.88
CA ILE A 475 17.85 38.23 -35.20
C ILE A 475 17.74 39.38 -34.18
N ARG A 476 16.81 40.33 -34.39
CA ARG A 476 16.53 41.42 -33.44
C ARG A 476 15.63 41.01 -32.27
N SER A 477 14.97 39.86 -32.34
CA SER A 477 14.09 39.35 -31.27
C SER A 477 14.77 38.30 -30.38
N SER A 478 15.88 37.70 -30.81
CA SER A 478 16.62 36.66 -30.07
C SER A 478 17.73 37.19 -29.15
N THR A 479 17.85 38.52 -29.00
CA THR A 479 18.75 39.14 -28.01
C THR A 479 17.96 39.96 -27.00
N SER A 480 17.49 39.28 -25.95
CA SER A 480 17.05 39.94 -24.72
C SER A 480 18.12 39.76 -23.63
N PRO A 481 18.52 40.83 -22.90
CA PRO A 481 19.77 40.88 -22.18
C PRO A 481 19.63 40.37 -20.74
N ASN A 482 20.67 39.66 -20.30
CA ASN A 482 20.99 39.42 -18.89
C ASN A 482 20.81 40.70 -18.05
N LYS A 483 19.67 40.80 -17.35
CA LYS A 483 19.44 41.84 -16.35
C LYS A 483 20.21 41.46 -15.08
N ARG A 484 21.41 42.03 -14.95
CA ARG A 484 22.12 42.20 -13.67
C ARG A 484 21.15 42.81 -12.65
N ARG A 485 20.68 42.00 -11.71
CA ARG A 485 19.99 42.47 -10.51
C ARG A 485 21.02 43.13 -9.60
N ARG A 486 20.92 44.45 -9.42
CA ARG A 486 21.62 45.19 -8.36
C ARG A 486 21.14 44.64 -7.01
N MET A 487 22.01 43.93 -6.30
CA MET A 487 21.80 43.59 -4.89
C MET A 487 22.46 44.66 -4.03
N ARG A 488 21.67 45.27 -3.14
CA ARG A 488 22.14 46.11 -2.04
C ARG A 488 21.55 45.48 -0.78
N GLY A 489 22.41 45.03 0.14
CA GLY A 489 22.03 44.35 1.38
C GLY A 489 22.60 42.93 1.45
N GLY A 490 23.59 42.75 2.33
CA GLY A 490 24.39 41.54 2.43
C GLY A 490 23.64 40.32 2.96
N MET A 491 23.94 39.18 2.36
CA MET A 491 23.86 37.86 2.97
C MET A 491 24.92 37.00 2.26
N ILE A 492 25.80 36.38 3.04
CA ILE A 492 26.88 35.52 2.56
C ILE A 492 26.21 34.30 1.91
N HIS A 493 26.24 34.21 0.59
CA HIS A 493 25.93 32.98 -0.12
C HIS A 493 27.25 32.21 -0.30
N SER A 494 27.39 31.10 0.42
CA SER A 494 28.24 30.00 -0.02
C SER A 494 27.78 29.56 -1.41
N ALA A 495 28.72 29.36 -2.33
CA ALA A 495 28.42 28.83 -3.65
C ALA A 495 27.79 27.44 -3.49
N SER A 496 26.54 27.25 -3.92
CA SER A 496 25.93 25.92 -3.90
C SER A 496 26.58 25.05 -4.98
N SER A 497 27.47 24.17 -4.57
CA SER A 497 27.96 23.05 -5.37
C SER A 497 26.79 22.10 -5.63
N ARG A 498 26.47 21.86 -6.91
CA ARG A 498 25.75 20.62 -7.28
C ARG A 498 26.55 19.44 -6.75
N PRO A 499 25.91 18.29 -6.47
CA PRO A 499 26.68 17.11 -6.13
C PRO A 499 27.56 16.78 -7.33
N ILE A 500 28.87 16.92 -7.15
CA ILE A 500 29.83 16.52 -8.17
C ILE A 500 29.93 15.02 -7.99
N VAL A 501 29.04 14.27 -8.66
CA VAL A 501 29.43 12.91 -9.02
C VAL A 501 30.60 13.11 -9.97
N PRO A 502 31.82 12.68 -9.62
CA PRO A 502 32.94 12.78 -10.54
C PRO A 502 32.53 11.92 -11.74
N GLU A 503 32.20 12.57 -12.85
CA GLU A 503 31.83 11.94 -14.10
C GLU A 503 33.04 11.11 -14.51
N VAL A 504 32.97 9.81 -14.20
CA VAL A 504 34.02 8.84 -14.52
C VAL A 504 34.21 8.93 -16.03
N SER A 505 35.43 9.25 -16.44
CA SER A 505 35.75 9.47 -17.85
C SER A 505 35.42 8.20 -18.65
N LYS A 506 35.01 8.33 -19.92
CA LYS A 506 34.74 7.16 -20.78
C LYS A 506 35.92 6.16 -20.81
N SER A 507 37.14 6.69 -20.68
CA SER A 507 38.39 5.94 -20.50
C SER A 507 38.47 5.12 -19.20
N GLU A 508 37.99 5.65 -18.08
CA GLU A 508 37.94 4.90 -16.82
C GLU A 508 36.92 3.76 -16.90
N TRP A 509 35.76 3.96 -17.55
CA TRP A 509 34.76 2.89 -17.76
C TRP A 509 35.29 1.74 -18.63
N ASP A 510 36.02 2.07 -19.70
CA ASP A 510 36.65 1.07 -20.55
C ASP A 510 37.73 0.28 -19.79
N GLN A 511 38.45 0.92 -18.85
CA GLN A 511 39.41 0.24 -17.98
C GLN A 511 38.71 -0.64 -16.93
N LEU A 512 37.64 -0.17 -16.28
CA LEU A 512 36.83 -0.92 -15.31
C LEU A 512 36.16 -2.15 -15.95
N SER A 513 35.65 -2.02 -17.18
CA SER A 513 35.09 -3.15 -17.94
C SER A 513 36.15 -4.16 -18.33
N GLN A 514 37.34 -3.73 -18.76
CA GLN A 514 38.45 -4.64 -19.04
C GLN A 514 38.93 -5.38 -17.78
N VAL A 515 39.07 -4.69 -16.64
CA VAL A 515 39.49 -5.32 -15.38
C VAL A 515 38.46 -6.33 -14.87
N SER A 516 37.16 -6.01 -14.93
CA SER A 516 36.09 -6.95 -14.54
C SER A 516 35.98 -8.17 -15.46
N ILE A 517 36.20 -8.00 -16.78
CA ILE A 517 36.25 -9.12 -17.74
C ILE A 517 37.47 -10.03 -17.47
N VAL A 518 38.63 -9.46 -17.14
CA VAL A 518 39.85 -10.23 -16.81
C VAL A 518 39.69 -10.99 -15.49
N GLU A 519 39.06 -10.40 -14.46
CA GLU A 519 38.77 -11.10 -13.21
C GLU A 519 37.76 -12.25 -13.40
N ASN A 520 36.72 -12.06 -14.22
CA ASN A 520 35.76 -13.13 -14.55
C ASN A 520 36.35 -14.22 -15.47
N GLY A 521 37.28 -13.86 -16.36
CA GLY A 521 37.91 -14.78 -17.31
C GLY A 521 38.90 -15.78 -16.68
N ASN A 522 39.33 -15.55 -15.43
CA ASN A 522 40.19 -16.48 -14.71
C ASN A 522 39.42 -17.66 -14.06
N VAL A 523 38.08 -17.73 -14.21
CA VAL A 523 37.23 -18.78 -13.63
C VAL A 523 36.76 -19.83 -14.67
N SER A 524 37.17 -19.74 -15.94
CA SER A 524 36.81 -20.74 -16.96
C SER A 524 38.02 -21.39 -17.63
N SER A 525 38.42 -22.56 -17.13
CA SER A 525 39.19 -23.52 -17.92
C SER A 525 38.26 -24.27 -18.88
N GLN A 526 38.49 -24.05 -20.17
CA GLN A 526 38.10 -24.86 -21.34
C GLN A 526 36.59 -25.11 -21.59
N GLY A 527 36.05 -24.35 -22.54
CA GLY A 527 34.81 -24.66 -23.27
C GLY A 527 34.54 -23.58 -24.32
N ASP A 528 34.36 -24.00 -25.57
CA ASP A 528 34.43 -23.17 -26.78
C ASP A 528 33.47 -21.98 -26.83
N ALA A 529 33.96 -20.88 -27.42
CA ALA A 529 33.22 -19.68 -27.72
C ALA A 529 32.42 -19.85 -29.02
N GLU A 530 31.09 -19.89 -28.94
CA GLU A 530 30.19 -19.36 -29.98
C GLU A 530 28.74 -19.27 -29.48
N SER A 531 28.06 -18.17 -29.85
CA SER A 531 26.63 -17.83 -29.67
C SER A 531 26.20 -17.06 -28.40
N VAL A 532 26.25 -15.73 -28.49
CA VAL A 532 25.40 -14.83 -27.70
C VAL A 532 24.16 -14.50 -28.53
N LYS A 533 23.00 -15.04 -28.15
CA LYS A 533 21.67 -14.63 -28.63
C LYS A 533 20.73 -14.54 -27.43
N THR A 534 20.27 -13.31 -27.18
CA THR A 534 18.96 -12.92 -26.63
C THR A 534 18.46 -13.68 -25.40
N ASP A 535 18.58 -13.04 -24.24
CA ASP A 535 17.96 -13.42 -22.97
C ASP A 535 16.44 -13.56 -23.12
N ASN A 536 16.02 -14.83 -23.18
CA ASN A 536 14.64 -15.25 -23.05
C ASN A 536 14.41 -15.63 -21.57
N TRP A 537 13.44 -14.99 -20.92
CA TRP A 537 13.07 -15.25 -19.52
C TRP A 537 12.47 -16.66 -19.28
N ASP A 538 12.31 -17.47 -20.34
CA ASP A 538 11.89 -18.87 -20.27
C ASP A 538 13.06 -19.86 -20.04
N SER A 539 14.31 -19.41 -20.07
CA SER A 539 15.48 -20.33 -20.08
C SER A 539 15.86 -20.91 -18.70
N ILE A 540 15.13 -20.60 -17.63
CA ILE A 540 15.27 -21.31 -16.34
C ILE A 540 14.54 -22.67 -16.39
N VAL A 541 13.75 -22.93 -17.44
CA VAL A 541 13.04 -24.18 -17.63
C VAL A 541 13.51 -24.85 -18.92
N ASN A 542 14.60 -25.63 -18.80
CA ASN A 542 15.18 -26.57 -19.78
C ASN A 542 16.06 -25.87 -20.86
N GLU A 543 17.30 -26.27 -21.13
CA GLU A 543 17.78 -27.62 -21.42
C GLU A 543 19.25 -27.78 -20.94
N ASP A 544 19.42 -28.68 -19.96
CA ASP A 544 20.65 -29.38 -19.49
C ASP A 544 20.54 -29.72 -17.99
N GLY A 545 19.38 -29.47 -17.37
CA GLY A 545 18.93 -30.15 -16.17
C GLY A 545 18.57 -31.61 -16.48
N ASN A 546 19.58 -32.46 -16.64
CA ASN A 546 19.40 -33.87 -16.31
C ASN A 546 19.24 -33.93 -14.79
N ASP A 547 18.01 -33.70 -14.36
CA ASP A 547 17.57 -33.57 -12.99
C ASP A 547 18.12 -34.73 -12.15
N TYR A 548 19.08 -34.42 -11.28
CA TYR A 548 19.38 -35.23 -10.10
C TYR A 548 18.17 -35.13 -9.16
N PHE A 549 17.07 -35.83 -9.47
CA PHE A 549 16.05 -36.15 -8.49
C PHE A 549 16.61 -37.22 -7.54
N GLY A 550 17.40 -36.78 -6.57
CA GLY A 550 17.79 -37.56 -5.41
C GLY A 550 16.92 -37.18 -4.20
N MET A 551 16.66 -38.14 -3.31
CA MET A 551 16.20 -37.79 -1.96
C MET A 551 17.38 -37.12 -1.25
N VAL A 552 17.36 -35.78 -1.14
CA VAL A 552 18.33 -35.04 -0.32
C VAL A 552 17.97 -35.31 1.13
N ASP A 553 18.98 -35.69 1.93
CA ASP A 553 18.78 -35.88 3.36
C ASP A 553 18.40 -34.54 4.02
N GLN A 554 17.38 -34.57 4.88
CA GLN A 554 16.78 -33.34 5.43
C GLN A 554 17.76 -32.51 6.25
N GLY A 555 18.84 -33.09 6.79
CA GLY A 555 19.85 -32.34 7.54
C GLY A 555 20.97 -31.73 6.70
N GLN A 556 21.01 -31.97 5.40
CA GLN A 556 21.90 -31.26 4.47
C GLN A 556 21.19 -30.08 3.79
N LEU A 557 19.92 -29.84 4.14
CA LEU A 557 19.09 -28.85 3.49
C LEU A 557 19.18 -27.49 4.20
N VAL A 558 19.60 -26.48 3.45
CA VAL A 558 19.51 -25.06 3.85
C VAL A 558 18.32 -24.44 3.12
N ILE A 559 17.30 -24.03 3.87
CA ILE A 559 16.10 -23.38 3.34
C ILE A 559 16.18 -21.89 3.64
N ILE A 560 16.02 -21.06 2.61
CA ILE A 560 15.90 -19.60 2.75
C ILE A 560 14.46 -19.19 2.44
N GLN A 561 13.78 -18.59 3.42
CA GLN A 561 12.39 -18.13 3.32
C GLN A 561 12.23 -16.68 3.78
N CYS A 562 11.23 -16.01 3.21
CA CYS A 562 10.82 -14.68 3.63
C CYS A 562 9.83 -14.75 4.80
N TYR A 563 9.80 -13.75 5.67
CA TYR A 563 8.75 -13.64 6.69
C TYR A 563 7.36 -13.51 6.04
N GLN A 564 6.45 -14.42 6.35
CA GLN A 564 5.06 -14.41 5.91
C GLN A 564 4.09 -14.13 7.06
N ALA A 565 4.61 -13.55 8.15
CA ALA A 565 3.91 -13.21 9.38
C ALA A 565 3.21 -14.43 10.00
N ASP A 566 1.94 -14.66 9.69
CA ASP A 566 1.16 -15.71 10.34
C ASP A 566 1.27 -17.08 9.64
N GLU A 567 1.76 -17.17 8.38
CA GLU A 567 2.03 -18.45 7.68
C GLU A 567 3.31 -19.13 8.18
N ASP A 568 4.18 -18.37 8.84
CA ASP A 568 5.42 -18.84 9.46
C ASP A 568 5.18 -20.02 10.43
N ASP A 569 4.03 -20.05 11.11
CA ASP A 569 3.61 -21.14 12.00
C ASP A 569 3.47 -22.48 11.26
N SER A 570 2.90 -22.46 10.05
CA SER A 570 2.73 -23.65 9.21
C SER A 570 4.06 -24.11 8.65
N LEU A 571 4.91 -23.15 8.23
CA LEU A 571 6.26 -23.42 7.74
C LEU A 571 7.11 -24.13 8.80
N LEU A 572 7.10 -23.64 10.05
CA LEU A 572 7.81 -24.27 11.16
C LEU A 572 7.28 -25.68 11.43
N GLN A 573 5.96 -25.89 11.30
CA GLN A 573 5.34 -27.19 11.48
C GLN A 573 5.73 -28.20 10.38
N GLU A 574 5.83 -27.76 9.13
CA GLU A 574 6.21 -28.59 7.99
C GLU A 574 7.69 -28.95 8.01
N LEU A 575 8.56 -27.98 8.27
CA LEU A 575 10.01 -28.15 8.17
C LEU A 575 10.66 -28.76 9.40
N MET A 576 10.06 -28.58 10.59
CA MET A 576 10.64 -29.02 11.88
C MET A 576 12.15 -28.73 12.00
N PRO A 577 12.59 -27.47 11.83
CA PRO A 577 14.02 -27.14 11.73
C PRO A 577 14.77 -27.43 13.04
N GLY A 578 16.06 -27.74 12.91
CA GLY A 578 16.98 -27.93 14.05
C GLY A 578 17.73 -26.66 14.40
N HIS A 579 18.07 -25.87 13.38
CA HIS A 579 18.77 -24.59 13.52
C HIS A 579 17.98 -23.52 12.75
N VAL A 580 17.81 -22.35 13.36
CA VAL A 580 17.14 -21.20 12.74
C VAL A 580 18.09 -20.01 12.77
N ILE A 581 18.34 -19.41 11.61
CA ILE A 581 19.17 -18.21 11.46
C ILE A 581 18.26 -17.05 11.08
N LEU A 582 18.17 -16.06 11.97
CA LEU A 582 17.46 -14.81 11.75
C LEU A 582 18.45 -13.82 11.14
N TYR A 583 18.46 -13.74 9.82
CA TYR A 583 19.34 -12.82 9.09
C TYR A 583 18.90 -11.37 9.31
N ASP A 584 17.58 -11.12 9.24
CA ASP A 584 16.96 -9.84 9.59
C ASP A 584 16.15 -9.99 10.89
N PRO A 585 16.27 -9.08 11.86
CA PRO A 585 15.66 -9.21 13.16
C PRO A 585 14.15 -8.97 13.11
N ASN A 586 13.35 -9.95 13.54
CA ASN A 586 11.90 -9.84 13.60
C ASN A 586 11.34 -10.36 14.93
N ALA A 587 10.77 -9.45 15.74
CA ALA A 587 10.22 -9.78 17.06
C ALA A 587 9.00 -10.69 17.00
N HIS A 588 8.21 -10.64 15.92
CA HIS A 588 7.01 -11.49 15.75
C HIS A 588 7.41 -12.94 15.50
N PHE A 589 8.39 -13.16 14.62
CA PHE A 589 8.86 -14.50 14.31
C PHE A 589 9.58 -15.16 15.50
N VAL A 590 10.36 -14.40 16.28
CA VAL A 590 10.94 -14.90 17.54
C VAL A 590 9.85 -15.48 18.46
N ARG A 591 8.70 -14.79 18.58
CA ARG A 591 7.56 -15.28 19.37
C ARG A 591 6.93 -16.53 18.76
N HIS A 592 6.85 -16.65 17.43
CA HIS A 592 6.41 -17.87 16.76
C HIS A 592 7.33 -19.06 17.08
N ILE A 593 8.65 -18.85 17.10
CA ILE A 593 9.59 -19.89 17.51
C ILE A 593 9.38 -20.31 18.97
N GLU A 594 9.17 -19.35 19.88
CA GLU A 594 8.85 -19.65 21.29
C GLU A 594 7.58 -20.52 21.41
N LEU A 595 6.53 -20.16 20.66
CA LEU A 595 5.29 -20.93 20.62
C LEU A 595 5.51 -22.33 20.06
N PHE A 596 6.24 -22.44 18.94
CA PHE A 596 6.58 -23.69 18.29
C PHE A 596 7.32 -24.63 19.25
N ARG A 597 8.37 -24.11 19.91
CA ARG A 597 9.13 -24.84 20.92
C ARG A 597 8.27 -25.31 22.09
N ALA A 598 7.38 -24.44 22.57
CA ALA A 598 6.48 -24.76 23.67
C ALA A 598 5.46 -25.86 23.30
N LEU A 599 4.91 -25.82 22.08
CA LEU A 599 3.91 -26.76 21.58
C LEU A 599 4.49 -28.16 21.31
N TYR A 600 5.62 -28.23 20.60
CA TYR A 600 6.23 -29.50 20.19
C TYR A 600 7.24 -30.05 21.20
N GLY A 601 7.65 -29.23 22.19
CA GLY A 601 8.59 -29.66 23.22
C GLY A 601 10.00 -29.94 22.71
N ILE A 602 10.40 -29.31 21.60
CA ILE A 602 11.73 -29.42 21.02
C ILE A 602 12.73 -28.73 21.94
N GLN A 603 13.75 -29.45 22.43
CA GLN A 603 14.78 -28.88 23.30
C GLN A 603 16.02 -28.42 22.53
N ASP A 604 16.36 -29.09 21.43
CA ASP A 604 17.61 -28.88 20.70
C ASP A 604 17.56 -27.78 19.63
N LEU A 605 16.53 -26.92 19.64
CA LEU A 605 16.41 -25.82 18.67
C LEU A 605 17.33 -24.66 19.07
N ARG A 606 18.31 -24.36 18.22
CA ARG A 606 19.21 -23.20 18.36
C ARG A 606 18.81 -22.08 17.41
N ILE A 607 18.84 -20.85 17.93
CA ILE A 607 18.48 -19.65 17.17
C ILE A 607 19.70 -18.74 17.10
N TYR A 608 20.15 -18.44 15.89
CA TYR A 608 21.20 -17.45 15.63
C TYR A 608 20.53 -16.14 15.23
N PHE A 609 20.82 -15.07 15.96
CA PHE A 609 20.25 -13.75 15.74
C PHE A 609 21.35 -12.79 15.26
N LEU A 610 21.30 -12.41 13.98
CA LEU A 610 22.30 -11.52 13.39
C LEU A 610 21.83 -10.07 13.53
N LEU A 611 22.61 -9.25 14.22
CA LEU A 611 22.31 -7.83 14.44
C LEU A 611 23.49 -6.95 14.03
N CYS A 612 23.21 -5.95 13.19
CA CYS A 612 24.19 -4.92 12.89
C CYS A 612 24.22 -3.86 14.01
N THR A 613 25.32 -3.74 14.74
CA THR A 613 25.45 -2.74 15.82
C THR A 613 25.66 -1.33 15.27
N ASP A 614 25.18 -0.32 16.00
CA ASP A 614 25.22 1.10 15.61
C ASP A 614 24.50 1.38 14.27
N SER A 615 23.63 0.46 13.85
CA SER A 615 22.90 0.55 12.60
C SER A 615 21.47 1.02 12.81
N VAL A 616 20.87 1.48 11.72
CA VAL A 616 19.42 1.77 11.67
C VAL A 616 18.59 0.54 11.98
N GLU A 617 19.02 -0.65 11.56
CA GLU A 617 18.30 -1.89 11.79
C GLU A 617 18.12 -2.20 13.28
N GLU A 618 19.18 -2.07 14.08
CA GLU A 618 19.12 -2.23 15.53
C GLU A 618 18.17 -1.20 16.16
N GLN A 619 18.33 0.07 15.79
CA GLN A 619 17.48 1.14 16.32
C GLN A 619 16.01 0.90 16.00
N MET A 620 15.69 0.45 14.78
CA MET A 620 14.32 0.13 14.37
C MET A 620 13.75 -1.04 15.17
N TYR A 621 14.53 -2.11 15.35
CA TYR A 621 14.12 -3.28 16.13
C TYR A 621 13.82 -2.90 17.58
N LEU A 622 14.73 -2.19 18.23
CA LEU A 622 14.56 -1.74 19.62
C LEU A 622 13.43 -0.72 19.78
N ALA A 623 13.31 0.23 18.85
CA ALA A 623 12.22 1.20 18.85
C ALA A 623 10.86 0.54 18.62
N GLY A 624 10.77 -0.50 17.78
CA GLY A 624 9.57 -1.32 17.61
C GLY A 624 9.13 -1.99 18.91
N LEU A 625 10.06 -2.65 19.60
CA LEU A 625 9.79 -3.28 20.90
C LEU A 625 9.36 -2.28 21.98
N ARG A 626 10.03 -1.12 22.06
CA ARG A 626 9.66 -0.05 23.00
C ARG A 626 8.26 0.50 22.71
N ARG A 627 7.95 0.78 21.44
CA ARG A 627 6.63 1.29 21.04
C ARG A 627 5.52 0.31 21.36
N GLU A 628 5.72 -0.97 21.09
CA GLU A 628 4.74 -2.01 21.41
C GLU A 628 4.50 -2.08 22.93
N LYS A 629 5.57 -2.10 23.73
CA LYS A 629 5.48 -2.08 25.19
C LYS A 629 4.71 -0.85 25.69
N ASP A 630 5.11 0.34 25.24
CA ASP A 630 4.49 1.60 25.64
C ASP A 630 3.03 1.68 25.17
N ALA A 631 2.70 1.08 24.02
CA ALA A 631 1.33 0.98 23.54
C ALA A 631 0.47 0.13 24.48
N PHE A 632 0.92 -1.08 24.84
CA PHE A 632 0.20 -1.94 25.78
C PHE A 632 0.03 -1.28 27.15
N GLU A 633 1.09 -0.66 27.70
CA GLU A 633 0.99 0.07 28.97
C GLU A 633 -0.04 1.20 28.90
N ARG A 634 -0.06 1.97 27.82
CA ARG A 634 -1.05 3.04 27.61
C ARG A 634 -2.47 2.49 27.51
N ILE A 635 -2.70 1.41 26.78
CA ILE A 635 -4.03 0.79 26.66
C ILE A 635 -4.50 0.24 28.02
N ILE A 636 -3.62 -0.38 28.80
CA ILE A 636 -3.95 -0.88 30.15
C ILE A 636 -4.33 0.28 31.07
N ARG A 637 -3.56 1.39 31.06
CA ARG A 637 -3.89 2.60 31.81
C ARG A 637 -5.23 3.19 31.37
N LYS A 638 -5.46 3.32 30.05
CA LYS A 638 -6.73 3.80 29.47
C LYS A 638 -7.90 2.91 29.92
N LYS A 639 -7.76 1.58 29.82
CA LYS A 639 -8.77 0.60 30.27
C LYS A 639 -9.12 0.79 31.74
N ALA A 640 -8.13 1.00 32.62
CA ALA A 640 -8.37 1.21 34.05
C ALA A 640 -9.14 2.51 34.36
N THR A 641 -8.97 3.54 33.54
CA THR A 641 -9.65 4.85 33.70
C THR A 641 -10.97 4.96 32.92
N MET A 642 -11.21 4.07 31.96
CA MET A 642 -12.34 4.19 31.03
C MET A 642 -13.65 3.85 31.74
N ALA A 643 -14.53 4.84 31.85
CA ALA A 643 -15.93 4.64 32.20
C ALA A 643 -16.76 4.63 30.92
N ILE A 644 -17.37 3.48 30.59
CA ILE A 644 -18.35 3.40 29.51
C ILE A 644 -19.71 3.75 30.12
N PRO A 645 -20.33 4.90 29.77
CA PRO A 645 -21.59 5.33 30.39
C PRO A 645 -22.71 4.32 30.11
N LEU A 646 -23.42 3.93 31.18
CA LEU A 646 -24.60 3.06 31.12
C LEU A 646 -25.79 3.83 30.52
N THR A 647 -26.37 3.33 29.44
CA THR A 647 -27.75 3.70 29.07
C THR A 647 -28.72 2.62 29.55
N ALA A 648 -29.98 2.99 29.75
CA ALA A 648 -31.04 2.11 30.25
C ALA A 648 -31.33 0.88 29.37
N GLU A 649 -30.85 0.87 28.11
CA GLU A 649 -31.01 -0.25 27.16
C GLU A 649 -29.67 -0.81 26.67
N GLY A 650 -28.54 -0.35 27.19
CA GLY A 650 -27.25 -0.94 26.89
C GLY A 650 -26.59 -0.53 25.57
N ALA A 651 -27.14 0.46 24.87
CA ALA A 651 -26.54 1.10 23.71
C ALA A 651 -25.63 2.28 24.12
N PRO A 652 -24.50 2.53 23.43
CA PRO A 652 -23.64 3.68 23.73
C PRO A 652 -24.37 5.02 23.48
N MET A 653 -24.10 6.02 24.32
CA MET A 653 -24.71 7.38 24.28
C MET A 653 -24.58 8.13 22.94
N VAL A 654 -23.86 7.61 21.95
CA VAL A 654 -23.81 8.17 20.59
C VAL A 654 -25.22 8.25 20.00
N GLU A 655 -26.08 7.28 20.31
CA GLU A 655 -27.49 7.30 19.91
C GLU A 655 -28.26 8.52 20.46
N GLN A 656 -27.86 9.11 21.60
CA GLN A 656 -28.52 10.31 22.14
C GLN A 656 -28.05 11.62 21.51
N ALA A 657 -26.85 11.67 20.91
CA ALA A 657 -26.44 12.80 20.08
C ALA A 657 -27.21 12.77 18.75
N ASP A 658 -27.37 11.57 18.19
CA ASP A 658 -28.10 11.31 16.95
C ASP A 658 -29.63 11.53 17.14
N ASP A 659 -30.22 11.07 18.26
CA ASP A 659 -31.62 11.35 18.62
C ASP A 659 -31.86 12.82 19.03
N ARG A 660 -30.86 13.52 19.59
CA ARG A 660 -30.96 14.97 19.84
C ARG A 660 -31.09 15.73 18.54
N MET A 661 -30.42 15.30 17.47
CA MET A 661 -30.55 15.89 16.13
C MET A 661 -31.98 15.72 15.60
N ILE A 662 -32.57 14.52 15.73
CA ILE A 662 -33.97 14.25 15.36
C ILE A 662 -34.95 15.14 16.16
N ARG A 663 -34.69 15.38 17.45
CA ARG A 663 -35.53 16.25 18.29
C ARG A 663 -35.33 17.75 18.04
N SER A 664 -34.13 18.21 17.68
CA SER A 664 -33.90 19.62 17.30
C SER A 664 -34.51 19.98 15.93
N LEU A 665 -34.64 18.99 15.04
CA LEU A 665 -35.31 19.13 13.73
C LEU A 665 -36.84 19.28 13.87
N SER A 666 -37.45 18.79 14.96
CA SER A 666 -38.90 18.90 15.23
C SER A 666 -39.25 20.10 16.13
N THR A 667 -38.67 21.28 15.88
CA THR A 667 -38.98 22.50 16.63
C THR A 667 -40.19 23.29 16.10
N ARG A 668 -40.86 22.81 15.04
CA ARG A 668 -42.03 23.46 14.42
C ARG A 668 -43.40 22.88 14.77
N VAL A 669 -43.52 22.03 15.79
CA VAL A 669 -44.82 21.59 16.33
C VAL A 669 -45.25 22.47 17.51
N ALA A 670 -45.23 23.80 17.32
CA ALA A 670 -45.83 24.76 18.23
C ALA A 670 -47.17 25.24 17.64
N GLY A 671 -48.17 24.35 17.59
CA GLY A 671 -49.44 24.70 16.98
C GLY A 671 -50.45 23.58 16.81
N GLY A 672 -50.73 22.79 17.87
CA GLY A 672 -52.06 22.20 18.15
C GLY A 672 -52.85 21.44 17.07
N GLN A 673 -52.30 21.13 15.90
CA GLN A 673 -52.97 20.38 14.85
C GLN A 673 -52.31 19.01 14.73
N ARG A 674 -53.07 17.97 15.04
CA ARG A 674 -52.73 16.59 14.73
C ARG A 674 -52.71 16.44 13.21
N ALA A 675 -51.53 16.57 12.61
CA ALA A 675 -51.31 16.10 11.25
C ALA A 675 -51.47 14.58 11.26
N GLY A 676 -52.67 14.12 10.92
CA GLY A 676 -52.93 12.74 10.56
C GLY A 676 -52.33 12.46 9.19
N HIS A 677 -51.05 12.14 9.15
CA HIS A 677 -50.45 11.35 8.09
C HIS A 677 -49.38 10.48 8.75
N VAL A 678 -49.50 9.17 8.57
CA VAL A 678 -48.47 8.19 8.88
C VAL A 678 -47.28 8.52 7.99
N SER A 679 -46.38 9.39 8.45
CA SER A 679 -45.17 9.74 7.69
C SER A 679 -44.30 8.49 7.64
N GLN A 680 -44.34 7.81 6.50
CA GLN A 680 -43.40 6.73 6.20
C GLN A 680 -41.99 7.30 6.29
N ARG A 681 -41.04 6.50 6.79
CA ARG A 681 -39.64 6.94 6.89
C ARG A 681 -39.12 7.30 5.50
N PRO A 682 -38.47 8.46 5.33
CA PRO A 682 -38.03 8.92 4.01
C PRO A 682 -37.03 7.94 3.40
N THR A 683 -37.24 7.53 2.14
CA THR A 683 -36.36 6.60 1.42
C THR A 683 -35.33 7.29 0.50
N VAL A 684 -34.10 6.82 0.44
CA VAL A 684 -33.10 7.34 -0.51
C VAL A 684 -32.52 6.16 -1.27
N VAL A 685 -32.50 6.25 -2.60
CA VAL A 685 -31.85 5.25 -3.45
C VAL A 685 -30.40 5.65 -3.61
N VAL A 686 -29.50 4.73 -3.28
CA VAL A 686 -28.05 4.98 -3.25
C VAL A 686 -27.34 4.01 -4.18
N ASP A 687 -26.42 4.52 -5.01
CA ASP A 687 -25.61 3.69 -5.87
C ASP A 687 -24.74 2.72 -5.04
N MET A 688 -24.66 1.45 -5.48
CA MET A 688 -23.87 0.44 -4.77
C MET A 688 -22.39 0.80 -4.62
N ARG A 689 -21.81 1.63 -5.50
CA ARG A 689 -20.40 2.09 -5.45
C ARG A 689 -20.19 3.15 -4.39
N GLU A 690 -21.23 3.89 -4.04
CA GLU A 690 -21.17 5.00 -3.10
C GLU A 690 -21.17 4.55 -1.63
N PHE A 691 -21.47 3.27 -1.35
CA PHE A 691 -21.21 2.67 -0.03
C PHE A 691 -19.74 2.63 0.38
N ARG A 692 -18.80 3.13 -0.44
CA ARG A 692 -17.43 3.41 0.00
C ARG A 692 -17.33 4.68 0.85
N SER A 693 -18.30 5.59 0.74
CA SER A 693 -18.34 6.81 1.54
C SER A 693 -19.08 6.60 2.86
N SER A 694 -18.91 7.54 3.79
CA SER A 694 -19.57 7.50 5.10
C SER A 694 -21.03 7.99 5.06
N LEU A 695 -21.43 8.69 4.00
CA LEU A 695 -22.73 9.36 3.91
C LEU A 695 -23.92 8.37 3.96
N PRO A 696 -23.92 7.19 3.31
CA PRO A 696 -25.01 6.23 3.43
C PRO A 696 -25.22 5.73 4.87
N SER A 697 -24.13 5.54 5.63
CA SER A 697 -24.19 5.18 7.04
C SER A 697 -24.84 6.30 7.88
N LEU A 698 -24.52 7.56 7.60
CA LEU A 698 -25.09 8.71 8.31
C LEU A 698 -26.56 8.96 7.94
N LEU A 699 -26.94 8.78 6.67
CA LEU A 699 -28.34 8.84 6.24
C LEU A 699 -29.18 7.83 7.00
N HIS A 700 -28.71 6.59 7.12
CA HIS A 700 -29.40 5.58 7.91
C HIS A 700 -29.49 5.97 9.40
N ALA A 701 -28.42 6.53 9.97
CA ALA A 701 -28.41 7.00 11.36
C ALA A 701 -29.42 8.13 11.62
N ALA A 702 -29.62 9.02 10.64
CA ALA A 702 -30.63 10.09 10.70
C ALA A 702 -32.08 9.60 10.45
N GLY A 703 -32.29 8.29 10.24
CA GLY A 703 -33.62 7.70 10.11
C GLY A 703 -34.12 7.52 8.68
N PHE A 704 -33.29 7.74 7.65
CA PHE A 704 -33.63 7.43 6.27
C PHE A 704 -33.59 5.93 5.99
N VAL A 705 -34.50 5.47 5.13
CA VAL A 705 -34.46 4.12 4.58
C VAL A 705 -33.54 4.13 3.35
N VAL A 706 -32.33 3.62 3.52
CA VAL A 706 -31.31 3.56 2.47
C VAL A 706 -31.54 2.31 1.61
N THR A 707 -31.89 2.50 0.34
CA THR A 707 -32.12 1.41 -0.62
C THR A 707 -30.94 1.30 -1.59
N PRO A 708 -30.11 0.25 -1.50
CA PRO A 708 -28.98 0.07 -2.41
C PRO A 708 -29.47 -0.35 -3.81
N CYS A 709 -29.05 0.37 -4.85
CA CYS A 709 -29.34 0.06 -6.24
C CYS A 709 -28.12 0.31 -7.13
N THR A 710 -27.98 -0.35 -8.27
CA THR A 710 -26.94 -0.02 -9.27
C THR A 710 -27.49 1.05 -10.19
N LEU A 711 -26.99 2.28 -10.06
CA LEU A 711 -27.40 3.43 -10.85
C LEU A 711 -26.39 3.67 -11.97
N GLN A 712 -26.87 3.92 -13.19
CA GLN A 712 -26.00 4.34 -14.29
C GLN A 712 -25.66 5.84 -14.19
N VAL A 713 -26.59 6.63 -13.64
CA VAL A 713 -26.52 8.10 -13.63
C VAL A 713 -26.78 8.63 -12.21
N GLY A 714 -25.80 9.33 -11.66
CA GLY A 714 -25.82 9.91 -10.31
C GLY A 714 -25.51 8.91 -9.19
N ASP A 715 -25.18 9.44 -8.01
CA ASP A 715 -24.81 8.65 -6.82
C ASP A 715 -26.01 8.43 -5.88
N TYR A 716 -26.87 9.44 -5.74
CA TYR A 716 -28.08 9.39 -4.91
C TYR A 716 -29.29 9.88 -5.69
N VAL A 717 -30.41 9.17 -5.58
CA VAL A 717 -31.71 9.59 -6.11
C VAL A 717 -32.63 9.83 -4.92
N ILE A 718 -33.02 11.10 -4.74
CA ILE A 718 -33.87 11.55 -3.63
C ILE A 718 -35.34 11.50 -4.00
N SER A 719 -35.66 11.79 -5.27
CA SER A 719 -37.02 11.80 -5.83
C SER A 719 -36.95 11.41 -7.31
N SER A 720 -38.10 11.16 -7.96
CA SER A 720 -38.16 10.80 -9.38
C SER A 720 -37.47 11.80 -10.31
N ASP A 721 -37.40 13.07 -9.88
CA ASP A 721 -36.96 14.20 -10.70
C ASP A 721 -35.61 14.76 -10.26
N MET A 722 -35.05 14.26 -9.14
CA MET A 722 -33.87 14.80 -8.47
C MET A 722 -32.78 13.75 -8.30
N CYS A 723 -31.61 14.01 -8.90
CA CYS A 723 -30.41 13.22 -8.70
C CYS A 723 -29.28 14.07 -8.09
N ILE A 724 -28.44 13.43 -7.28
CA ILE A 724 -27.24 14.02 -6.70
C ILE A 724 -26.02 13.24 -7.17
N GLU A 725 -25.03 13.96 -7.69
CA GLU A 725 -23.63 13.52 -7.77
C GLU A 725 -22.88 14.11 -6.56
N ARG A 726 -22.26 13.26 -5.75
CA ARG A 726 -21.47 13.70 -4.60
C ARG A 726 -20.00 13.80 -4.99
N LYS A 727 -19.36 14.93 -4.67
CA LYS A 727 -17.93 15.11 -4.91
C LYS A 727 -17.23 15.66 -3.68
N THR A 728 -16.20 14.95 -3.23
CA THR A 728 -15.24 15.53 -2.28
C THR A 728 -14.40 16.59 -2.98
N LEU A 729 -13.79 17.51 -2.23
CA LEU A 729 -12.98 18.57 -2.84
C LEU A 729 -11.80 18.04 -3.68
N GLY A 730 -11.13 16.98 -3.23
CA GLY A 730 -10.05 16.35 -3.99
C GLY A 730 -10.54 15.77 -5.32
N ASP A 731 -11.64 15.03 -5.25
CA ASP A 731 -12.27 14.44 -6.43
C ASP A 731 -12.83 15.50 -7.38
N LEU A 732 -13.28 16.65 -6.87
CA LEU A 732 -13.77 17.76 -7.68
C LEU A 732 -12.64 18.34 -8.54
N VAL A 733 -11.48 18.60 -7.94
CA VAL A 733 -10.33 19.13 -8.68
C VAL A 733 -9.83 18.11 -9.71
N GLN A 734 -9.74 16.84 -9.33
CA GLN A 734 -9.31 15.77 -10.24
C GLN A 734 -10.30 15.55 -11.40
N SER A 735 -11.61 15.53 -11.12
CA SER A 735 -12.65 15.33 -12.12
C SER A 735 -12.84 16.53 -13.06
N LEU A 736 -12.64 17.76 -12.58
CA LEU A 736 -12.60 18.96 -13.41
C LEU A 736 -11.36 19.00 -14.31
N ASN A 737 -10.21 18.51 -13.83
CA ASN A 737 -8.98 18.48 -14.62
C ASN A 737 -8.98 17.38 -15.68
N SER A 738 -9.60 16.24 -15.39
CA SER A 738 -9.77 15.12 -16.34
C SER A 738 -10.95 15.31 -17.30
N GLY A 739 -11.86 16.26 -17.04
CA GLY A 739 -13.08 16.45 -17.82
C GLY A 739 -14.20 15.44 -17.50
N ARG A 740 -13.95 14.44 -16.65
CA ARG A 740 -14.95 13.43 -16.23
C ARG A 740 -16.21 14.04 -15.64
N LEU A 741 -16.10 15.14 -14.90
CA LEU A 741 -17.29 15.77 -14.29
C LEU A 741 -18.26 16.32 -15.34
N TYR A 742 -17.76 16.74 -16.51
CA TYR A 742 -18.58 17.29 -17.57
C TYR A 742 -19.52 16.23 -18.15
N THR A 743 -19.00 15.03 -18.44
CA THR A 743 -19.80 13.91 -18.96
C THR A 743 -20.81 13.39 -17.93
N GLN A 744 -20.44 13.40 -16.64
CA GLN A 744 -21.37 13.08 -15.54
C GLN A 744 -22.54 14.08 -15.48
N CYS A 745 -22.25 15.39 -15.56
CA CYS A 745 -23.27 16.44 -15.57
C CYS A 745 -24.16 16.40 -16.82
N GLU A 746 -23.61 16.04 -17.97
CA GLU A 746 -24.35 15.83 -19.21
C GLU A 746 -25.38 14.71 -19.05
N ALA A 747 -24.94 13.52 -18.62
CA ALA A 747 -25.82 12.39 -18.36
C ALA A 747 -26.92 12.71 -17.35
N MET A 748 -26.58 13.35 -16.22
CA MET A 748 -27.57 13.77 -15.23
C MET A 748 -28.61 14.74 -15.79
N SER A 749 -28.16 15.72 -16.59
CA SER A 749 -29.04 16.73 -17.18
C SER A 749 -29.99 16.14 -18.23
N THR A 750 -29.58 15.09 -18.94
CA THR A 750 -30.44 14.42 -19.93
C THR A 750 -31.62 13.70 -19.27
N HIS A 751 -31.38 13.03 -18.14
CA HIS A 751 -32.39 12.15 -17.54
C HIS A 751 -33.19 12.75 -16.37
N TYR A 752 -32.63 13.73 -15.65
CA TYR A 752 -33.27 14.32 -14.48
C TYR A 752 -33.61 15.80 -14.70
N VAL A 753 -34.72 16.25 -14.11
CA VAL A 753 -35.16 17.64 -14.20
C VAL A 753 -34.26 18.54 -13.36
N HIS A 754 -33.87 18.05 -12.18
CA HIS A 754 -33.08 18.77 -11.19
C HIS A 754 -31.77 18.02 -10.89
N PRO A 755 -30.74 18.14 -11.74
CA PRO A 755 -29.42 17.60 -11.45
C PRO A 755 -28.72 18.46 -10.39
N ILE A 756 -28.22 17.81 -9.34
CA ILE A 756 -27.56 18.47 -8.21
C ILE A 756 -26.13 17.95 -8.10
N LEU A 757 -25.15 18.86 -8.05
CA LEU A 757 -23.78 18.54 -7.67
C LEU A 757 -23.57 18.94 -6.21
N LEU A 758 -23.42 17.94 -5.33
CA LEU A 758 -23.14 18.12 -3.92
C LEU A 758 -21.63 18.14 -3.69
N ILE A 759 -21.09 19.31 -3.37
CA ILE A 759 -19.68 19.50 -3.02
C ILE A 759 -19.55 19.43 -1.51
N GLU A 760 -18.89 18.38 -1.03
CA GLU A 760 -18.73 18.11 0.40
C GLU A 760 -17.34 18.52 0.90
N PHE A 761 -17.33 19.31 1.98
CA PHE A 761 -16.14 19.69 2.74
C PHE A 761 -15.95 18.79 3.96
N ASP A 762 -14.71 18.73 4.45
CA ASP A 762 -14.37 18.04 5.68
C ASP A 762 -14.53 18.98 6.88
N GLN A 763 -15.19 18.52 7.95
CA GLN A 763 -15.62 19.34 9.09
C GLN A 763 -14.45 20.01 9.82
N GLU A 764 -13.27 19.38 9.79
CA GLU A 764 -12.05 19.92 10.40
C GLU A 764 -11.33 20.96 9.53
N ARG A 765 -11.88 21.32 8.36
CA ARG A 765 -11.19 22.14 7.36
C ARG A 765 -12.00 23.33 6.90
N ALA A 766 -11.63 24.51 7.39
CA ALA A 766 -12.00 25.76 6.72
C ALA A 766 -11.26 25.87 5.38
N TYR A 767 -11.98 25.86 4.26
CA TYR A 767 -11.43 26.11 2.93
C TYR A 767 -11.99 27.40 2.33
N THR A 768 -11.11 28.14 1.65
CA THR A 768 -11.46 29.23 0.75
C THR A 768 -11.07 28.76 -0.65
N LEU A 769 -11.96 28.86 -1.64
CA LEU A 769 -11.70 28.52 -3.05
C LEU A 769 -10.53 29.29 -3.70
N ALA A 770 -9.92 30.23 -2.98
CA ALA A 770 -8.78 31.01 -3.43
C ALA A 770 -7.46 30.28 -3.15
N THR A 771 -6.72 29.95 -4.20
CA THR A 771 -5.27 29.79 -4.12
C THR A 771 -4.69 31.15 -3.69
N LEU A 772 -4.25 31.27 -2.45
CA LEU A 772 -3.59 32.47 -1.87
C LEU A 772 -2.35 32.95 -2.66
N GLY A 773 -1.95 32.27 -3.73
CA GLY A 773 -0.81 32.61 -4.60
C GLY A 773 -1.13 33.22 -5.96
N ASP A 774 -2.35 33.09 -6.50
CA ASP A 774 -2.63 33.46 -7.91
C ASP A 774 -3.08 34.91 -8.13
N ASN A 775 -3.41 35.65 -7.07
CA ASN A 775 -3.85 37.03 -7.20
C ASN A 775 -2.75 38.00 -7.69
N LYS A 776 -1.49 37.57 -7.81
CA LYS A 776 -0.40 38.39 -8.34
C LYS A 776 -0.28 38.39 -9.88
N ASP A 777 -0.93 37.47 -10.57
CA ASP A 777 -0.83 37.32 -12.04
C ASP A 777 -2.17 37.58 -12.75
N THR A 778 -2.88 38.65 -12.37
CA THR A 778 -4.18 39.06 -12.93
C THR A 778 -4.15 39.46 -14.42
N HIS A 779 -3.03 39.32 -15.12
CA HIS A 779 -2.82 39.76 -16.51
C HIS A 779 -2.21 38.70 -17.45
N ARG A 780 -2.09 37.42 -17.04
CA ARG A 780 -1.73 36.37 -18.00
C ARG A 780 -2.97 35.97 -18.80
N ARG A 781 -2.88 36.12 -20.13
CA ARG A 781 -3.81 35.45 -21.05
C ARG A 781 -3.58 33.96 -20.90
N PHE A 782 -4.53 33.24 -20.33
CA PHE A 782 -4.51 31.79 -20.24
C PHE A 782 -4.45 31.21 -21.66
N THR A 783 -3.39 30.49 -21.99
CA THR A 783 -3.20 29.91 -23.34
C THR A 783 -3.59 28.44 -23.40
N THR A 784 -3.74 27.77 -22.24
CA THR A 784 -4.14 26.36 -22.16
C THR A 784 -5.29 26.13 -21.16
N PRO A 785 -6.21 25.18 -21.41
CA PRO A 785 -7.31 24.83 -20.50
C PRO A 785 -6.86 24.35 -19.11
N GLN A 786 -5.63 23.86 -19.00
CA GLN A 786 -5.02 23.37 -17.76
C GLN A 786 -4.61 24.51 -16.82
N GLU A 787 -4.42 25.74 -17.33
CA GLU A 787 -4.07 26.93 -16.54
C GLU A 787 -5.30 27.64 -15.94
N LEU A 788 -6.53 27.25 -16.30
CA LEU A 788 -7.73 27.84 -15.70
C LEU A 788 -7.86 27.42 -14.23
N SER A 789 -8.10 28.40 -13.36
CA SER A 789 -8.40 28.15 -11.95
C SER A 789 -9.66 27.26 -11.82
N VAL A 790 -9.71 26.47 -10.75
CA VAL A 790 -10.85 25.59 -10.44
C VAL A 790 -12.17 26.38 -10.44
N GLN A 791 -12.14 27.63 -9.98
CA GLN A 791 -13.28 28.54 -9.99
C GLN A 791 -13.76 28.84 -11.41
N ALA A 792 -12.84 29.14 -12.33
CA ALA A 792 -13.21 29.45 -13.71
C ALA A 792 -13.79 28.22 -14.43
N LYS A 793 -13.25 27.02 -14.17
CA LYS A 793 -13.79 25.76 -14.70
C LYS A 793 -15.19 25.47 -14.16
N LEU A 794 -15.43 25.74 -12.87
CA LEU A 794 -16.74 25.56 -12.24
C LEU A 794 -17.78 26.56 -12.78
N VAL A 795 -17.39 27.82 -13.00
CA VAL A 795 -18.23 28.81 -13.68
C VAL A 795 -18.59 28.36 -15.09
N LEU A 796 -17.60 27.90 -15.87
CA LEU A 796 -17.83 27.38 -17.22
C LEU A 796 -18.83 26.22 -17.21
N LEU A 797 -18.70 25.29 -16.26
CA LEU A 797 -19.61 24.16 -16.11
C LEU A 797 -21.04 24.61 -15.79
N THR A 798 -21.24 25.61 -14.93
CA THR A 798 -22.57 26.17 -14.64
C THR A 798 -23.17 26.94 -15.82
N LEU A 799 -22.34 27.53 -16.68
CA LEU A 799 -22.80 28.19 -17.91
C LEU A 799 -23.24 27.15 -18.96
N SER A 800 -22.52 26.03 -19.06
CA SER A 800 -22.87 24.93 -19.96
C SER A 800 -24.16 24.22 -19.55
N PHE A 801 -24.39 24.02 -18.25
CA PHE A 801 -25.55 23.30 -17.71
C PHE A 801 -26.41 24.22 -16.82
N PRO A 802 -27.34 25.02 -17.39
CA PRO A 802 -28.11 26.02 -16.63
C PRO A 802 -29.10 25.42 -15.62
N ARG A 803 -29.47 24.14 -15.77
CA ARG A 803 -30.33 23.41 -14.81
C ARG A 803 -29.55 22.83 -13.64
N LEU A 804 -28.23 22.72 -13.73
CA LEU A 804 -27.40 22.16 -12.68
C LEU A 804 -27.41 23.06 -11.44
N ARG A 805 -27.71 22.46 -10.29
CA ARG A 805 -27.67 23.15 -8.99
C ARG A 805 -26.43 22.73 -8.23
N LEU A 806 -25.68 23.71 -7.73
CA LEU A 806 -24.52 23.46 -6.88
C LEU A 806 -24.94 23.59 -5.42
N VAL A 807 -24.66 22.57 -4.63
CA VAL A 807 -24.91 22.56 -3.19
C VAL A 807 -23.59 22.36 -2.47
N TRP A 808 -23.32 23.23 -1.51
CA TRP A 808 -22.08 23.22 -0.73
C TRP A 808 -22.40 22.71 0.68
N SER A 809 -21.78 21.61 1.07
CA SER A 809 -21.96 21.02 2.39
C SER A 809 -20.68 21.13 3.21
N SER A 810 -20.77 21.68 4.42
CA SER A 810 -19.61 21.87 5.31
C SER A 810 -19.09 20.58 5.96
N SER A 811 -19.91 19.52 5.99
CA SER A 811 -19.57 18.23 6.57
C SER A 811 -20.51 17.13 6.07
N PRO A 812 -20.14 15.84 6.16
CA PRO A 812 -21.05 14.74 5.87
C PRO A 812 -22.36 14.79 6.69
N TYR A 813 -22.29 15.27 7.93
CA TYR A 813 -23.48 15.47 8.78
C TYR A 813 -24.40 16.57 8.22
N ALA A 814 -23.83 17.68 7.75
CA ALA A 814 -24.60 18.74 7.08
C ALA A 814 -25.19 18.25 5.75
N SER A 815 -24.49 17.35 5.04
CA SER A 815 -25.02 16.74 3.81
C SER A 815 -26.34 15.99 4.08
N VAL A 816 -26.43 15.28 5.22
CA VAL A 816 -27.66 14.59 5.63
C VAL A 816 -28.80 15.57 5.93
N GLU A 817 -28.50 16.66 6.63
CA GLU A 817 -29.48 17.72 6.93
C GLU A 817 -30.01 18.37 5.64
N ILE A 818 -29.12 18.67 4.69
CA ILE A 818 -29.46 19.21 3.37
C ILE A 818 -30.35 18.24 2.59
N ILE A 819 -30.01 16.94 2.56
CA ILE A 819 -30.82 15.92 1.87
C ILE A 819 -32.20 15.81 2.52
N SER A 820 -32.29 15.92 3.85
CA SER A 820 -33.56 15.97 4.57
C SER A 820 -34.41 17.17 4.16
N ASP A 821 -33.83 18.36 4.12
CA ASP A 821 -34.54 19.59 3.73
C ASP A 821 -35.00 19.56 2.27
N LEU A 822 -34.14 19.08 1.37
CA LEU A 822 -34.48 18.90 -0.05
C LEU A 822 -35.65 17.95 -0.25
N LYS A 823 -35.87 17.03 0.68
CA LYS A 823 -36.89 15.98 0.55
C LYS A 823 -38.27 16.37 1.09
N GLN A 824 -38.40 17.39 1.95
CA GLN A 824 -39.64 17.68 2.69
C GLN A 824 -40.91 17.91 1.86
N ASN A 825 -40.81 18.16 0.55
CA ASN A 825 -41.95 18.44 -0.35
C ASN A 825 -41.96 17.62 -1.65
N PHE A 826 -41.15 16.58 -1.75
CA PHE A 826 -41.02 15.77 -2.96
C PHE A 826 -41.47 14.33 -2.74
N ASP A 827 -41.93 13.71 -3.82
CA ASP A 827 -42.38 12.31 -3.81
C ASP A 827 -41.20 11.36 -3.58
N GLU A 828 -41.52 10.20 -3.01
CA GLU A 828 -40.55 9.12 -2.77
C GLU A 828 -40.03 8.52 -4.09
N PRO A 829 -38.72 8.20 -4.18
CA PRO A 829 -38.13 7.65 -5.39
C PRO A 829 -38.47 6.18 -5.60
N ASP A 830 -38.78 5.79 -6.83
CA ASP A 830 -38.96 4.39 -7.21
C ASP A 830 -37.61 3.73 -7.58
N PRO A 831 -37.13 2.71 -6.83
CA PRO A 831 -35.81 2.11 -7.06
C PRO A 831 -35.70 1.39 -8.40
N ILE A 832 -36.79 0.80 -8.89
CA ILE A 832 -36.83 0.08 -10.17
C ILE A 832 -36.67 1.06 -11.34
N ARG A 833 -37.36 2.21 -11.28
CA ARG A 833 -37.26 3.24 -12.30
C ARG A 833 -35.86 3.87 -12.32
N ALA A 834 -35.32 4.17 -11.14
CA ALA A 834 -33.96 4.72 -11.02
C ALA A 834 -32.88 3.80 -11.62
N ALA A 835 -33.04 2.48 -11.51
CA ALA A 835 -32.11 1.50 -12.09
C ALA A 835 -32.18 1.40 -13.63
N ALA A 836 -33.38 1.61 -14.19
CA ALA A 836 -33.63 1.48 -15.63
C ALA A 836 -33.11 2.69 -16.43
N ILE A 837 -33.05 3.87 -15.79
CA ILE A 837 -32.58 5.10 -16.41
C ILE A 837 -31.10 4.97 -16.82
N GLY A 838 -30.82 5.19 -18.12
CA GLY A 838 -29.48 5.11 -18.71
C GLY A 838 -29.05 3.71 -19.20
N LEU A 839 -29.88 2.67 -19.00
CA LEU A 839 -29.57 1.32 -19.46
C LEU A 839 -29.69 1.17 -21.00
N ASP A 840 -30.69 1.83 -21.59
CA ASP A 840 -30.95 1.75 -23.04
C ASP A 840 -29.81 2.39 -23.87
N GLU A 841 -29.24 3.51 -23.41
CA GLU A 841 -28.05 4.12 -24.05
C GLU A 841 -26.78 3.26 -23.89
N ALA A 842 -26.64 2.53 -22.78
CA ALA A 842 -25.51 1.61 -22.57
C ALA A 842 -25.61 0.37 -23.47
N LEU A 843 -26.82 -0.14 -23.69
CA LEU A 843 -27.12 -1.26 -24.59
C LEU A 843 -26.89 -0.89 -26.07
N GLU A 844 -27.25 0.34 -26.48
CA GLU A 844 -27.02 0.83 -27.86
C GLU A 844 -25.55 1.16 -28.15
N ASN A 845 -24.77 1.60 -27.16
CA ASN A 845 -23.35 1.93 -27.31
C ASN A 845 -22.40 0.72 -27.24
N GLY A 846 -22.92 -0.52 -27.17
CA GLY A 846 -22.12 -1.74 -27.32
C GLY A 846 -21.21 -2.10 -26.14
N SER A 847 -21.45 -1.57 -24.93
CA SER A 847 -20.61 -1.83 -23.74
C SER A 847 -20.81 -3.22 -23.11
N VAL A 848 -21.75 -4.04 -23.62
CA VAL A 848 -22.06 -5.36 -23.04
C VAL A 848 -20.94 -6.39 -23.28
N LEU A 849 -20.00 -6.14 -24.21
CA LEU A 849 -18.86 -7.04 -24.43
C LEU A 849 -17.68 -6.81 -23.48
N GLU A 850 -17.71 -5.78 -22.62
CA GLU A 850 -16.62 -5.47 -21.69
C GLU A 850 -16.58 -6.38 -20.46
N THR A 851 -17.65 -7.13 -20.16
CA THR A 851 -17.76 -7.92 -18.92
C THR A 851 -16.97 -9.23 -18.93
N ALA A 852 -16.39 -9.63 -20.06
CA ALA A 852 -15.55 -10.82 -20.19
C ALA A 852 -14.07 -10.51 -20.53
N MET A 853 -13.69 -9.24 -20.60
CA MET A 853 -12.36 -8.82 -21.01
C MET A 853 -11.56 -8.27 -19.83
N ASN A 854 -10.25 -8.50 -19.83
CA ASN A 854 -9.36 -7.96 -18.81
C ASN A 854 -9.36 -6.43 -18.91
N ILE A 855 -9.75 -5.76 -17.82
CA ILE A 855 -9.87 -4.29 -17.74
C ILE A 855 -8.50 -3.62 -17.94
N THR A 856 -7.46 -4.14 -17.28
CA THR A 856 -6.13 -3.50 -17.25
C THR A 856 -5.46 -3.39 -18.63
N PRO A 857 -5.38 -4.45 -19.47
CA PRO A 857 -4.78 -4.33 -20.80
C PRO A 857 -5.60 -3.44 -21.73
N THR A 858 -6.92 -3.42 -21.55
CA THR A 858 -7.84 -2.62 -22.36
C THR A 858 -7.68 -1.13 -22.06
N ASP A 859 -7.60 -0.77 -20.77
CA ASP A 859 -7.30 0.60 -20.33
C ASP A 859 -5.93 1.05 -20.85
N MET A 860 -4.90 0.19 -20.75
CA MET A 860 -3.57 0.48 -21.30
C MET A 860 -3.62 0.76 -22.79
N LEU A 861 -4.41 -0.01 -23.55
CA LEU A 861 -4.55 0.16 -24.99
C LEU A 861 -5.22 1.50 -25.33
N TYR A 862 -6.24 1.91 -24.57
CA TYR A 862 -6.93 3.19 -24.79
C TYR A 862 -6.07 4.42 -24.51
N GLU A 863 -5.08 4.31 -23.63
CA GLU A 863 -4.12 5.39 -23.36
C GLU A 863 -3.01 5.49 -24.42
N MET A 864 -2.88 4.51 -25.34
CA MET A 864 -1.86 4.54 -26.37
C MET A 864 -2.18 5.54 -27.50
N PRO A 865 -1.17 6.28 -28.00
CA PRO A 865 -1.39 7.28 -29.03
C PRO A 865 -1.88 6.66 -30.34
N GLY A 866 -3.01 7.17 -30.84
CA GLY A 866 -3.64 6.68 -32.08
C GLY A 866 -4.69 5.59 -31.86
N VAL A 867 -4.88 5.11 -30.63
CA VAL A 867 -5.96 4.17 -30.30
C VAL A 867 -7.26 4.95 -29.98
N THR A 868 -8.39 4.40 -30.40
CA THR A 868 -9.75 4.92 -30.24
C THR A 868 -10.68 3.75 -29.88
N THR A 869 -11.86 4.04 -29.32
CA THR A 869 -12.87 3.03 -28.96
C THR A 869 -13.22 2.09 -30.11
N LYS A 870 -13.22 2.60 -31.35
CA LYS A 870 -13.55 1.82 -32.55
C LYS A 870 -12.39 0.96 -33.06
N ASN A 871 -11.15 1.45 -32.96
CA ASN A 871 -10.00 0.75 -33.52
C ASN A 871 -9.37 -0.26 -32.53
N ALA A 872 -9.57 -0.05 -31.22
CA ALA A 872 -9.09 -0.93 -30.16
C ALA A 872 -9.61 -2.36 -30.32
N LEU A 873 -10.89 -2.53 -30.67
CA LEU A 873 -11.48 -3.86 -30.89
C LEU A 873 -10.78 -4.64 -32.01
N TYR A 874 -10.28 -3.96 -33.05
CA TYR A 874 -9.52 -4.62 -34.12
C TYR A 874 -8.11 -5.00 -33.65
N LEU A 875 -7.45 -4.14 -32.86
CA LEU A 875 -6.14 -4.46 -32.27
C LEU A 875 -6.23 -5.64 -31.30
N MET A 876 -7.26 -5.69 -30.47
CA MET A 876 -7.47 -6.79 -29.51
C MET A 876 -7.74 -8.13 -30.22
N ARG A 877 -8.31 -8.09 -31.43
CA ARG A 877 -8.51 -9.29 -32.23
C ARG A 877 -7.21 -9.78 -32.87
N GLU A 878 -6.34 -8.87 -33.29
CA GLU A 878 -5.06 -9.20 -33.93
C GLU A 878 -3.97 -9.57 -32.91
N ALA A 879 -3.99 -8.97 -31.71
CA ALA A 879 -3.00 -9.22 -30.66
C ALA A 879 -3.70 -9.70 -29.36
N PRO A 880 -3.49 -10.97 -28.94
CA PRO A 880 -4.13 -11.51 -27.73
C PRO A 880 -3.50 -10.99 -26.43
N HIS A 881 -2.28 -10.46 -26.47
CA HIS A 881 -1.57 -9.86 -25.33
C HIS A 881 -0.69 -8.69 -25.78
N ILE A 882 -0.39 -7.75 -24.88
CA ILE A 882 0.37 -6.52 -25.19
C ILE A 882 1.76 -6.82 -25.77
N GLN A 883 2.42 -7.90 -25.35
CA GLN A 883 3.71 -8.28 -25.93
C GLN A 883 3.62 -8.53 -27.45
N ALA A 884 2.58 -9.23 -27.90
CA ALA A 884 2.31 -9.45 -29.33
C ALA A 884 2.10 -8.12 -30.06
N LEU A 885 1.48 -7.12 -29.42
CA LEU A 885 1.32 -5.79 -30.00
C LEU A 885 2.67 -5.12 -30.28
N CYS A 886 3.67 -5.32 -29.41
CA CYS A 886 5.03 -4.82 -29.61
C CYS A 886 5.78 -5.56 -30.74
N GLU A 887 5.45 -6.83 -30.99
CA GLU A 887 6.06 -7.64 -32.04
C GLU A 887 5.44 -7.41 -33.43
N LEU A 888 4.29 -6.73 -33.52
CA LEU A 888 3.61 -6.46 -34.78
C LEU A 888 4.39 -5.47 -35.66
N SER A 889 4.51 -5.83 -36.94
CA SER A 889 5.09 -4.94 -37.94
C SER A 889 4.18 -3.74 -38.23
N LEU A 890 4.79 -2.62 -38.64
CA LEU A 890 4.06 -1.42 -39.05
C LEU A 890 2.99 -1.71 -40.12
N ALA A 891 3.24 -2.63 -41.06
CA ALA A 891 2.27 -3.01 -42.08
C ALA A 891 1.01 -3.69 -41.50
N GLN A 892 1.18 -4.57 -40.51
CA GLN A 892 0.07 -5.25 -39.83
C GLN A 892 -0.75 -4.25 -38.99
N LEU A 893 -0.09 -3.33 -38.29
CA LEU A 893 -0.79 -2.26 -37.56
C LEU A 893 -1.55 -1.35 -38.52
N GLN A 894 -0.97 -0.99 -39.68
CA GLN A 894 -1.66 -0.17 -40.68
C GLN A 894 -2.92 -0.86 -41.23
N GLN A 895 -2.89 -2.18 -41.38
CA GLN A 895 -4.05 -2.97 -41.80
C GLN A 895 -5.17 -2.98 -40.75
N ALA A 896 -4.81 -2.96 -39.46
CA ALA A 896 -5.78 -3.01 -38.36
C ALA A 896 -6.40 -1.65 -38.01
N ILE A 897 -5.59 -0.58 -37.93
CA ILE A 897 -6.04 0.73 -37.39
C ILE A 897 -5.85 1.91 -38.34
N GLY A 898 -5.37 1.68 -39.56
CA GLY A 898 -5.13 2.71 -40.56
C GLY A 898 -3.75 3.36 -40.46
N SER A 899 -3.35 4.04 -41.54
CA SER A 899 -1.95 4.46 -41.77
C SER A 899 -1.40 5.47 -40.77
N GLU A 900 -2.19 6.47 -40.37
CA GLU A 900 -1.76 7.54 -39.46
C GLU A 900 -1.73 7.08 -38.00
N ALA A 901 -2.77 6.37 -37.56
CA ALA A 901 -2.87 5.83 -36.20
C ALA A 901 -1.79 4.76 -35.95
N ALA A 902 -1.58 3.85 -36.91
CA ALA A 902 -0.52 2.85 -36.84
C ALA A 902 0.87 3.45 -36.79
N ARG A 903 1.13 4.55 -37.51
CA ARG A 903 2.42 5.23 -37.45
C ARG A 903 2.69 5.84 -36.08
N LYS A 904 1.69 6.47 -35.45
CA LYS A 904 1.79 7.03 -34.10
C LYS A 904 2.02 5.94 -33.06
N LEU A 905 1.25 4.84 -33.14
CA LEU A 905 1.38 3.70 -32.25
C LEU A 905 2.74 3.01 -32.41
N TYR A 906 3.16 2.74 -33.64
CA TYR A 906 4.45 2.09 -33.93
C TYR A 906 5.63 2.96 -33.50
N ALA A 907 5.56 4.28 -33.73
CA ALA A 907 6.55 5.22 -33.23
C ALA A 907 6.63 5.16 -31.71
N PHE A 908 5.52 5.21 -30.99
CA PHE A 908 5.51 5.10 -29.53
C PHE A 908 6.10 3.77 -29.00
N LEU A 909 5.83 2.65 -29.68
CA LEU A 909 6.31 1.32 -29.26
C LEU A 909 7.81 1.11 -29.51
N HIS A 910 8.36 1.70 -30.58
CA HIS A 910 9.72 1.40 -31.05
C HIS A 910 10.68 2.59 -30.98
N GLN A 911 10.17 3.81 -30.82
CA GLN A 911 10.94 5.02 -30.61
C GLN A 911 10.61 5.51 -29.19
N GLY A 912 11.59 5.47 -28.30
CA GLY A 912 11.46 6.08 -26.98
C GLY A 912 11.15 7.59 -27.08
N PRO A 913 10.64 8.20 -26.01
CA PRO A 913 10.31 9.63 -25.98
C PRO A 913 11.50 10.53 -26.28
#